data_AF-A0A7L5BUH0-F1
#
_entry.id   AF-A0A7L5BUH0-F1
#
_cell.length_a   1.000
_cell.length_b   1.000
_cell.length_c   1.000
_cell.angle_alpha   90.00
_cell.angle_beta   90.00
_cell.angle_gamma   90.00
#
_symmetry.space_group_name_H-M   'P 1'
#
loop_
_entity.id
_entity.type
_entity.pdbx_description
1 polymer ?
#
loop_
_entity_poly.entity_id
_entity_poly.type
_entity_poly.pdbx_seq_one_letter_code
_entity_poly.pdbx_strand_id
1 'polypeptide(L)'
;MTAAPATRRDDTVEAVLGPTNTGKTHYAVERMLAHRTGIIGFPLRLLAREVYDRVAAMRGNASVALLTGEEKITPPAAQYYLCTVEAMPLDWGADFIAVDEIQLAADPDRGHIFTDRLLRARGRKETLLLGAETMRGPIASLLPGARITTRPRLSTLSYTGVKKISRLPQRSAIIAFSADQVYSIAELIRRRKGGAAVVMGALSPRTRNAQVELYQNGDVEHLVATDAIGMGLNLDLTHVAFAGLTKFDGRRPRQLTPAEIAQIAGRAGRHTANGTFGVTGDVEPLDDAVAHSITEHRFQPIGALEWRNAALDYGTAPALIAALEAPSRTPGLRRARDADDLVALRTLWADPEMRAIAKGGAAVRRLWDCCQLPDFRKVAPAEHAALIGRIYRFLLSSEGAIPSDWIAAEIARLDRTEGGIDKLSRRLAHMRTWSYVANRGGWMADPGEWRGRAREVEDRLSDALHLALTREFVDRRTSVLMRRLKQKERLVAEVTETGEVTAEGEHLGRIDGFRFIPDPKAGADEQKRLRAASLDALTGWFAHRADKFYNAPDTEIDVTEQGGLMWGEIAVGRLEPGADVLAPAVRAFADEMLDTSVVQKIERRLGHWINRRIAALFAPLIALRDDEALTGMARGVAFQLVEGLGVLERRPIAEDVKALDQDARTLLRKHGVRFGQHSVFMPLLLKPAPTRLRLVLWGLKKKLEEIPGAPPPGLVTIPAEADAPEGFYVRAGYRRAGARAIRIDMLERLADLLRDMDARTGFEATADMLSITGLTLEQFADLMRGLGFVTEKGERAKPPKPAAPQTEADASSEEASTDADAAQSAPPAEDADAPAADAAAPPPEAEPQTSASPADAPAAQPDAKNGEPQASDQPEMEVFYTFSIARRPPRGARTHAKGRENQKRRPPKAGKGPGGSAGASHNRNSAPGGGAKARHEKAPDPDSPFAILKNLKS
;
A
#
# COMPACT_ATOMS: atom_id res chain seq x y z
N MET A 1 51.41 -20.72 51.93
CA MET A 1 50.56 -21.41 52.93
C MET A 1 50.03 -22.69 52.29
N THR A 2 49.93 -23.78 53.04
CA THR A 2 49.49 -25.09 52.53
C THR A 2 48.00 -25.11 52.22
N ALA A 3 47.62 -25.74 51.11
CA ALA A 3 46.22 -25.87 50.72
C ALA A 3 45.52 -26.93 51.58
N ALA A 4 44.37 -26.58 52.16
CA ALA A 4 43.47 -27.55 52.79
C ALA A 4 42.83 -28.46 51.71
N PRO A 5 42.54 -29.73 52.01
CA PRO A 5 41.92 -30.64 51.05
C PRO A 5 40.52 -30.16 50.62
N ALA A 6 40.21 -30.28 49.34
CA ALA A 6 38.99 -29.72 48.74
C ALA A 6 37.67 -30.39 49.18
N THR A 7 37.74 -31.53 49.86
CA THR A 7 36.66 -32.50 50.15
C THR A 7 35.63 -32.06 51.20
N ARG A 8 35.41 -30.75 51.39
CA ARG A 8 34.48 -30.19 52.40
C ARG A 8 33.60 -29.03 51.89
N ARG A 9 33.49 -28.84 50.58
CA ARG A 9 32.69 -27.75 49.97
C ARG A 9 31.60 -28.20 49.00
N ASP A 10 31.56 -29.47 48.58
CA ASP A 10 30.57 -29.89 47.58
C ASP A 10 29.15 -30.03 48.16
N ASP A 11 29.02 -30.22 49.49
CA ASP A 11 27.75 -30.20 50.21
C ASP A 11 27.01 -28.85 50.13
N THR A 12 27.70 -27.76 49.73
CA THR A 12 27.12 -26.43 49.51
C THR A 12 26.70 -26.18 48.05
N VAL A 13 26.84 -27.19 47.18
CA VAL A 13 26.48 -27.12 45.77
C VAL A 13 25.05 -27.65 45.56
N GLU A 14 24.18 -26.82 45.00
CA GLU A 14 22.91 -27.25 44.41
C GLU A 14 22.96 -27.07 42.89
N ALA A 15 22.64 -28.13 42.15
CA ALA A 15 22.44 -28.11 40.71
C ALA A 15 20.94 -28.07 40.39
N VAL A 16 20.48 -26.94 39.85
CA VAL A 16 19.09 -26.75 39.41
C VAL A 16 19.01 -27.04 37.92
N LEU A 17 18.47 -28.20 37.57
CA LEU A 17 18.44 -28.70 36.19
C LEU A 17 17.03 -28.62 35.59
N GLY A 18 16.96 -28.58 34.26
CA GLY A 18 15.69 -28.61 33.51
C GLY A 18 15.78 -27.86 32.18
N PRO A 19 14.72 -27.88 31.36
CA PRO A 19 14.71 -27.23 30.04
C PRO A 19 14.73 -25.69 30.10
N THR A 20 14.61 -25.04 28.94
CA THR A 20 14.33 -23.59 28.82
C THR A 20 12.92 -23.27 29.32
N ASN A 21 12.64 -21.99 29.62
CA ASN A 21 11.36 -21.52 30.21
C ASN A 21 10.99 -22.23 31.54
N THR A 22 11.94 -22.26 32.48
CA THR A 22 11.87 -22.95 33.80
C THR A 22 12.13 -22.06 35.02
N GLY A 23 12.36 -20.75 34.82
CA GLY A 23 12.61 -19.78 35.90
C GLY A 23 13.98 -19.88 36.60
N LYS A 24 14.88 -20.77 36.17
CA LYS A 24 16.20 -21.00 36.82
C LYS A 24 16.99 -19.72 37.13
N THR A 25 17.18 -18.85 36.15
CA THR A 25 17.95 -17.60 36.32
C THR A 25 17.26 -16.60 37.25
N HIS A 26 15.92 -16.63 37.35
CA HIS A 26 15.17 -15.81 38.32
C HIS A 26 15.44 -16.29 39.74
N TYR A 27 15.30 -17.61 39.97
CA TYR A 27 15.61 -18.25 41.24
C TYR A 27 17.05 -17.96 41.71
N ALA A 28 18.04 -18.01 40.80
CA ALA A 28 19.42 -17.67 41.14
C ALA A 28 19.63 -16.22 41.56
N VAL A 29 18.89 -15.26 40.98
CA VAL A 29 18.91 -13.86 41.41
C VAL A 29 18.23 -13.70 42.77
N GLU A 30 17.10 -14.36 43.01
CA GLU A 30 16.42 -14.36 44.31
C GLU A 30 17.31 -14.95 45.42
N ARG A 31 17.99 -16.09 45.15
CA ARG A 31 18.97 -16.69 46.07
C ARG A 31 20.15 -15.75 46.31
N MET A 32 20.75 -15.18 45.26
CA MET A 32 21.86 -14.22 45.39
C MET A 32 21.48 -13.03 46.29
N LEU A 33 20.29 -12.46 46.09
CA LEU A 33 19.83 -11.26 46.81
C LEU A 33 19.42 -11.52 48.27
N ALA A 34 19.40 -12.78 48.71
CA ALA A 34 19.27 -13.19 50.10
C ALA A 34 20.63 -13.28 50.85
N HIS A 35 21.76 -13.18 50.14
CA HIS A 35 23.10 -13.14 50.73
C HIS A 35 23.70 -11.73 50.74
N ARG A 36 24.74 -11.53 51.57
CA ARG A 36 25.45 -10.24 51.68
C ARG A 36 26.35 -9.94 50.48
N THR A 37 26.85 -10.98 49.81
CA THR A 37 27.74 -10.86 48.64
C THR A 37 27.46 -11.98 47.65
N GLY A 38 27.48 -11.66 46.35
CA GLY A 38 27.11 -12.60 45.29
C GLY A 38 27.88 -12.42 43.98
N ILE A 39 28.13 -13.53 43.29
CA ILE A 39 28.60 -13.56 41.88
C ILE A 39 27.62 -14.42 41.07
N ILE A 40 27.24 -13.97 39.87
CA ILE A 40 26.59 -14.83 38.87
C ILE A 40 27.36 -14.75 37.55
N GLY A 41 27.88 -15.90 37.11
CA GLY A 41 28.51 -16.07 35.80
C GLY A 41 27.48 -16.51 34.75
N PHE A 42 27.30 -15.68 33.72
CA PHE A 42 26.40 -15.91 32.59
C PHE A 42 27.18 -16.31 31.32
N PRO A 43 26.57 -17.09 30.41
CA PRO A 43 27.23 -17.51 29.18
C PRO A 43 27.35 -16.40 28.12
N LEU A 44 26.64 -15.27 28.28
CA LEU A 44 26.61 -14.19 27.29
C LEU A 44 26.59 -12.81 27.96
N ARG A 45 27.32 -11.84 27.36
CA ARG A 45 27.33 -10.42 27.78
C ARG A 45 25.93 -9.81 27.87
N LEU A 46 25.01 -10.20 26.98
CA LEU A 46 23.62 -9.74 26.99
C LEU A 46 22.85 -10.19 28.26
N LEU A 47 23.03 -11.43 28.71
CA LEU A 47 22.42 -11.91 29.96
C LEU A 47 23.03 -11.23 31.19
N ALA A 48 24.36 -11.09 31.21
CA ALA A 48 25.06 -10.38 32.28
C ALA A 48 24.57 -8.92 32.38
N ARG A 49 24.31 -8.26 31.24
CA ARG A 49 23.76 -6.90 31.18
C ARG A 49 22.29 -6.84 31.61
N GLU A 50 21.41 -7.70 31.06
CA GLU A 50 19.98 -7.72 31.42
C GLU A 50 19.76 -7.94 32.92
N VAL A 51 20.53 -8.85 33.53
CA VAL A 51 20.46 -9.11 34.97
C VAL A 51 21.17 -8.03 35.78
N TYR A 52 22.27 -7.45 35.29
CA TYR A 52 22.90 -6.28 35.92
C TYR A 52 21.92 -5.11 36.04
N ASP A 53 21.27 -4.69 34.95
CA ASP A 53 20.37 -3.54 34.95
C ASP A 53 19.17 -3.78 35.87
N ARG A 54 18.64 -5.01 35.87
CA ARG A 54 17.55 -5.43 36.77
C ARG A 54 17.97 -5.41 38.25
N VAL A 55 19.15 -5.93 38.59
CA VAL A 55 19.66 -5.96 39.97
C VAL A 55 20.08 -4.57 40.44
N ALA A 56 20.64 -3.74 39.57
CA ALA A 56 20.97 -2.34 39.82
C ALA A 56 19.71 -1.51 40.13
N ALA A 57 18.60 -1.74 39.42
CA ALA A 57 17.31 -1.13 39.75
C ALA A 57 16.76 -1.57 41.14
N MET A 58 17.07 -2.79 41.60
CA MET A 58 16.59 -3.33 42.89
C MET A 58 17.53 -3.08 44.10
N ARG A 59 18.79 -2.70 43.87
CA ARG A 59 19.83 -2.54 44.92
C ARG A 59 20.66 -1.25 44.80
N GLY A 60 20.40 -0.43 43.79
CA GLY A 60 21.13 0.81 43.48
C GLY A 60 22.46 0.54 42.76
N ASN A 61 22.80 1.40 41.79
CA ASN A 61 23.98 1.25 40.93
C ASN A 61 25.31 1.12 41.72
N ALA A 62 25.42 1.72 42.91
CA ALA A 62 26.62 1.64 43.74
C ALA A 62 26.88 0.25 44.34
N SER A 63 25.85 -0.58 44.45
CA SER A 63 25.90 -1.92 45.07
C SER A 63 26.24 -3.04 44.08
N VAL A 64 26.33 -2.74 42.78
CA VAL A 64 26.28 -3.74 41.71
C VAL A 64 27.39 -3.49 40.67
N ALA A 65 28.07 -4.56 40.26
CA ALA A 65 29.14 -4.54 39.26
C ALA A 65 28.78 -5.38 38.04
N LEU A 66 29.24 -4.93 36.87
CA LEU A 66 29.18 -5.63 35.58
C LEU A 66 30.61 -5.97 35.14
N LEU A 67 30.96 -7.26 35.03
CA LEU A 67 32.27 -7.68 34.52
C LEU A 67 32.12 -8.51 33.24
N THR A 68 32.56 -7.98 32.10
CA THR A 68 32.58 -8.69 30.82
C THR A 68 33.92 -8.46 30.11
N GLY A 69 34.14 -9.10 28.95
CA GLY A 69 35.39 -8.93 28.19
C GLY A 69 35.57 -7.51 27.63
N GLU A 70 34.48 -6.88 27.19
CA GLU A 70 34.51 -5.59 26.50
C GLU A 70 33.93 -4.42 27.33
N GLU A 71 33.37 -4.68 28.52
CA GLU A 71 32.78 -3.66 29.39
C GLU A 71 32.92 -4.03 30.88
N LYS A 72 33.47 -3.10 31.67
CA LYS A 72 33.72 -3.25 33.10
C LYS A 72 33.16 -2.06 33.88
N ILE A 73 32.17 -2.31 34.72
CA ILE A 73 31.61 -1.37 35.70
C ILE A 73 31.87 -1.97 37.08
N THR A 74 32.59 -1.26 37.95
CA THR A 74 32.94 -1.77 39.29
C THR A 74 32.96 -0.62 40.30
N PRO A 75 31.81 -0.30 40.92
CA PRO A 75 31.75 0.66 42.03
C PRO A 75 32.60 0.19 43.22
N PRO A 76 33.19 1.11 44.02
CA PRO A 76 33.96 0.76 45.22
C PRO A 76 33.16 -0.01 46.28
N ALA A 77 31.82 0.11 46.29
CA ALA A 77 30.91 -0.50 47.25
C ALA A 77 30.16 -1.75 46.71
N ALA A 78 30.62 -2.34 45.60
CA ALA A 78 29.91 -3.44 44.95
C ALA A 78 29.79 -4.71 45.82
N GLN A 79 28.56 -5.20 45.98
CA GLN A 79 28.19 -6.43 46.71
C GLN A 79 27.73 -7.54 45.77
N TYR A 80 27.29 -7.20 44.55
CA TYR A 80 26.75 -8.15 43.58
C TYR A 80 27.47 -8.02 42.23
N TYR A 81 28.10 -9.10 41.77
CA TYR A 81 28.87 -9.14 40.53
C TYR A 81 28.14 -9.97 39.47
N LEU A 82 27.58 -9.31 38.47
CA LEU A 82 26.95 -9.95 37.32
C LEU A 82 27.97 -9.95 36.18
N CYS A 83 28.35 -11.12 35.68
CA CYS A 83 29.52 -11.23 34.82
C CYS A 83 29.42 -12.33 33.78
N THR A 84 30.27 -12.31 32.75
CA THR A 84 30.45 -13.50 31.91
C THR A 84 31.25 -14.57 32.68
N VAL A 85 31.02 -15.86 32.39
CA VAL A 85 31.71 -16.99 33.04
C VAL A 85 33.25 -16.86 32.95
N GLU A 86 33.73 -16.31 31.83
CA GLU A 86 35.14 -15.93 31.61
C GLU A 86 35.65 -14.90 32.63
N ALA A 87 34.83 -13.90 32.97
CA ALA A 87 35.19 -12.72 33.77
C ALA A 87 34.82 -12.86 35.27
N MET A 88 34.45 -14.06 35.74
CA MET A 88 34.11 -14.31 37.15
C MET A 88 35.29 -14.02 38.10
N PRO A 89 35.14 -13.12 39.09
CA PRO A 89 36.21 -12.76 40.03
C PRO A 89 36.27 -13.78 41.19
N LEU A 90 36.79 -14.99 40.92
CA LEU A 90 36.78 -16.09 41.89
C LEU A 90 37.51 -15.76 43.20
N ASP A 91 38.61 -14.99 43.13
CA ASP A 91 39.43 -14.62 44.29
C ASP A 91 38.71 -13.69 45.29
N TRP A 92 37.60 -13.06 44.90
CA TRP A 92 36.81 -12.19 45.78
C TRP A 92 36.10 -12.99 46.89
N GLY A 93 35.78 -14.26 46.64
CA GLY A 93 35.19 -15.17 47.62
C GLY A 93 33.86 -14.68 48.19
N ALA A 94 32.83 -14.61 47.36
CA ALA A 94 31.46 -14.24 47.76
C ALA A 94 30.79 -15.26 48.69
N ASP A 95 29.75 -14.85 49.43
CA ASP A 95 28.86 -15.76 50.16
C ASP A 95 28.14 -16.72 49.21
N PHE A 96 27.62 -16.18 48.10
CA PHE A 96 26.90 -16.90 47.04
C PHE A 96 27.65 -16.86 45.70
N ILE A 97 27.70 -17.98 44.98
CA ILE A 97 28.12 -18.02 43.57
C ILE A 97 27.11 -18.82 42.75
N ALA A 98 26.74 -18.33 41.57
CA ALA A 98 26.03 -19.12 40.57
C ALA A 98 26.75 -19.15 39.21
N VAL A 99 26.53 -20.22 38.45
CA VAL A 99 26.95 -20.38 37.04
C VAL A 99 25.72 -20.80 36.23
N ASP A 100 25.37 -20.02 35.20
CA ASP A 100 24.22 -20.30 34.33
C ASP A 100 24.60 -21.08 33.06
N GLU A 101 23.66 -21.88 32.55
CA GLU A 101 23.77 -22.77 31.38
C GLU A 101 25.01 -23.70 31.43
N ILE A 102 25.25 -24.34 32.57
CA ILE A 102 26.43 -25.18 32.89
C ILE A 102 26.69 -26.33 31.90
N GLN A 103 25.69 -26.74 31.10
CA GLN A 103 25.89 -27.70 30.01
C GLN A 103 26.85 -27.22 28.91
N LEU A 104 27.15 -25.93 28.85
CA LEU A 104 28.25 -25.40 28.02
C LEU A 104 29.63 -25.92 28.45
N ALA A 105 29.77 -26.62 29.57
CA ALA A 105 30.97 -27.42 29.88
C ALA A 105 31.29 -28.49 28.80
N ALA A 106 30.31 -28.88 27.97
CA ALA A 106 30.52 -29.73 26.80
C ALA A 106 30.78 -28.96 25.48
N ASP A 107 30.85 -27.62 25.52
CA ASP A 107 31.15 -26.81 24.33
C ASP A 107 32.62 -27.01 23.89
N PRO A 108 32.90 -27.39 22.63
CA PRO A 108 34.24 -27.77 22.20
C PRO A 108 35.31 -26.68 22.31
N ASP A 109 34.91 -25.40 22.30
CA ASP A 109 35.81 -24.27 22.12
C ASP A 109 35.97 -23.50 23.45
N ARG A 110 34.87 -23.18 24.16
CA ARG A 110 34.89 -22.48 25.47
C ARG A 110 34.48 -23.32 26.68
N GLY A 111 34.05 -24.56 26.51
CA GLY A 111 33.53 -25.39 27.59
C GLY A 111 34.53 -25.69 28.71
N HIS A 112 35.82 -25.66 28.40
CA HIS A 112 36.90 -25.77 29.38
C HIS A 112 36.83 -24.73 30.51
N ILE A 113 36.25 -23.55 30.24
CA ILE A 113 36.06 -22.47 31.23
C ILE A 113 34.87 -22.79 32.14
N PHE A 114 33.78 -23.33 31.60
CA PHE A 114 32.62 -23.79 32.38
C PHE A 114 32.97 -25.00 33.26
N THR A 115 33.77 -25.94 32.74
CA THR A 115 34.31 -27.08 33.49
C THR A 115 35.25 -26.62 34.61
N ASP A 116 36.07 -25.58 34.40
CA ASP A 116 36.83 -24.96 35.48
C ASP A 116 35.92 -24.41 36.58
N ARG A 117 34.87 -23.65 36.23
CA ARG A 117 33.94 -23.11 37.24
C ARG A 117 33.16 -24.20 37.97
N LEU A 118 32.71 -25.24 37.25
CA LEU A 118 32.07 -26.43 37.84
C LEU A 118 32.95 -27.04 38.94
N LEU A 119 34.23 -27.24 38.66
CA LEU A 119 35.17 -27.90 39.56
C LEU A 119 35.71 -26.98 40.67
N ARG A 120 35.81 -25.66 40.45
CA ARG A 120 36.58 -24.74 41.33
C ARG A 120 35.81 -23.55 41.88
N ALA A 121 34.75 -23.07 41.24
CA ALA A 121 33.97 -21.95 41.77
C ALA A 121 33.08 -22.42 42.94
N ARG A 122 33.26 -21.83 44.12
CA ARG A 122 32.47 -22.13 45.34
C ARG A 122 32.20 -20.85 46.12
N GLY A 123 30.94 -20.59 46.45
CA GLY A 123 30.57 -19.58 47.46
C GLY A 123 30.98 -20.02 48.86
N ARG A 124 31.06 -19.08 49.81
CA ARG A 124 31.32 -19.42 51.23
C ARG A 124 30.16 -20.15 51.89
N LYS A 125 28.94 -19.96 51.39
CA LYS A 125 27.69 -20.50 51.95
C LYS A 125 26.91 -21.35 50.95
N GLU A 126 26.86 -20.93 49.69
CA GLU A 126 26.01 -21.55 48.67
C GLU A 126 26.64 -21.42 47.28
N THR A 127 26.57 -22.49 46.49
CA THR A 127 27.01 -22.56 45.11
C THR A 127 25.89 -23.14 44.25
N LEU A 128 25.47 -22.42 43.20
CA LEU A 128 24.33 -22.79 42.37
C LEU A 128 24.73 -23.06 40.92
N LEU A 129 24.45 -24.27 40.43
CA LEU A 129 24.75 -24.68 39.04
C LEU A 129 23.43 -24.79 38.28
N LEU A 130 23.18 -23.90 37.32
CA LEU A 130 21.95 -23.93 36.53
C LEU A 130 22.21 -24.56 35.17
N GLY A 131 21.31 -25.41 34.68
CA GLY A 131 21.44 -25.89 33.30
C GLY A 131 20.41 -26.91 32.84
N ALA A 132 20.79 -27.68 31.83
CA ALA A 132 20.01 -28.76 31.24
C ALA A 132 20.13 -30.08 32.04
N GLU A 133 19.07 -30.89 32.02
CA GLU A 133 18.98 -32.20 32.68
C GLU A 133 20.09 -33.19 32.24
N THR A 134 20.62 -33.02 31.02
CA THR A 134 21.74 -33.81 30.48
C THR A 134 23.04 -33.72 31.30
N MET A 135 23.17 -32.72 32.17
CA MET A 135 24.30 -32.56 33.09
C MET A 135 24.18 -33.37 34.39
N ARG A 136 23.05 -34.04 34.67
CA ARG A 136 22.88 -34.85 35.90
C ARG A 136 24.01 -35.87 36.08
N GLY A 137 24.34 -36.61 35.02
CA GLY A 137 25.41 -37.63 35.04
C GLY A 137 26.79 -37.03 35.35
N PRO A 138 27.29 -36.07 34.54
CA PRO A 138 28.55 -35.37 34.81
C PRO A 138 28.63 -34.73 36.20
N ILE A 139 27.56 -34.07 36.68
CA ILE A 139 27.56 -33.43 37.99
C ILE A 139 27.63 -34.48 39.11
N ALA A 140 26.79 -35.53 39.07
CA ALA A 140 26.82 -36.59 40.08
C ALA A 140 28.16 -37.37 40.10
N SER A 141 28.81 -37.51 38.94
CA SER A 141 30.11 -38.19 38.84
C SER A 141 31.30 -37.34 39.29
N LEU A 142 31.24 -36.02 39.10
CA LEU A 142 32.35 -35.11 39.42
C LEU A 142 32.21 -34.48 40.82
N LEU A 143 30.98 -34.26 41.28
CA LEU A 143 30.62 -33.57 42.52
C LEU A 143 29.60 -34.43 43.32
N PRO A 144 30.00 -35.58 43.89
CA PRO A 144 29.07 -36.54 44.50
C PRO A 144 28.31 -36.02 45.74
N GLY A 145 28.75 -34.91 46.36
CA GLY A 145 28.02 -34.22 47.43
C GLY A 145 26.96 -33.21 46.97
N ALA A 146 26.91 -32.90 45.65
CA ALA A 146 26.02 -31.88 45.12
C ALA A 146 24.55 -32.35 45.09
N ARG A 147 23.64 -31.49 45.57
CA ARG A 147 22.19 -31.74 45.52
C ARG A 147 21.67 -31.44 44.12
N ILE A 148 20.83 -32.30 43.54
CA ILE A 148 20.31 -32.11 42.18
C ILE A 148 18.78 -31.98 42.19
N THR A 149 18.30 -30.77 41.87
CA THR A 149 16.88 -30.38 41.87
C THR A 149 16.41 -30.14 40.43
N THR A 150 15.37 -30.83 39.95
CA THR A 150 14.84 -30.63 38.59
C THR A 150 13.61 -29.71 38.60
N ARG A 151 13.51 -28.81 37.61
CA ARG A 151 12.34 -27.94 37.37
C ARG A 151 11.67 -28.23 36.02
N PRO A 152 10.35 -28.50 35.96
CA PRO A 152 9.62 -28.70 34.71
C PRO A 152 9.40 -27.38 33.95
N ARG A 153 9.18 -27.47 32.64
CA ARG A 153 8.86 -26.32 31.77
C ARG A 153 7.50 -25.70 32.15
N LEU A 154 7.38 -24.38 32.09
CA LEU A 154 6.16 -23.64 32.46
C LEU A 154 5.04 -23.64 31.40
N SER A 155 5.32 -24.11 30.17
CA SER A 155 4.37 -24.18 29.07
C SER A 155 4.66 -25.32 28.10
N THR A 156 3.64 -25.77 27.36
CA THR A 156 3.76 -26.83 26.37
C THR A 156 4.45 -26.32 25.10
N LEU A 157 5.30 -27.15 24.51
CA LEU A 157 5.93 -26.93 23.21
C LEU A 157 5.47 -28.04 22.25
N SER A 158 4.86 -27.67 21.11
CA SER A 158 4.29 -28.65 20.17
C SER A 158 4.92 -28.58 18.77
N TYR A 159 5.23 -29.74 18.20
CA TYR A 159 5.66 -29.84 16.79
C TYR A 159 4.47 -29.65 15.84
N THR A 160 4.70 -29.00 14.70
CA THR A 160 3.65 -28.66 13.71
C THR A 160 4.04 -28.93 12.25
N GLY A 161 5.06 -29.78 12.03
CA GLY A 161 5.47 -30.25 10.71
C GLY A 161 6.13 -29.18 9.81
N VAL A 162 6.01 -29.39 8.50
CA VAL A 162 6.51 -28.48 7.46
C VAL A 162 5.51 -27.36 7.19
N LYS A 163 5.96 -26.10 7.19
CA LYS A 163 5.15 -24.94 6.79
C LYS A 163 5.92 -24.06 5.81
N LYS A 164 5.34 -23.72 4.66
CA LYS A 164 5.92 -22.75 3.71
C LYS A 164 6.01 -21.37 4.38
N ILE A 165 7.06 -20.60 4.10
CA ILE A 165 7.36 -19.29 4.73
C ILE A 165 6.15 -18.32 4.71
N SER A 166 5.37 -18.30 3.62
CA SER A 166 4.16 -17.49 3.50
C SER A 166 3.05 -17.87 4.51
N ARG A 167 2.97 -19.15 4.91
CA ARG A 167 2.00 -19.70 5.86
C ARG A 167 2.50 -19.79 7.31
N LEU A 168 3.68 -19.26 7.61
CA LEU A 168 4.13 -19.12 9.01
C LEU A 168 3.23 -18.12 9.76
N PRO A 169 2.88 -18.37 11.04
CA PRO A 169 2.04 -17.47 11.83
C PRO A 169 2.78 -16.17 12.18
N GLN A 170 2.02 -15.15 12.64
CA GLN A 170 2.61 -13.93 13.19
C GLN A 170 3.45 -14.24 14.43
N ARG A 171 4.50 -13.44 14.66
CA ARG A 171 5.50 -13.63 15.74
C ARG A 171 6.30 -14.95 15.60
N SER A 172 6.55 -15.36 14.36
CA SER A 172 7.48 -16.46 14.04
C SER A 172 8.95 -15.99 14.02
N ALA A 173 9.86 -16.85 14.51
CA ALA A 173 11.28 -16.78 14.18
C ALA A 173 11.65 -17.87 13.17
N ILE A 174 12.40 -17.50 12.12
CA ILE A 174 12.92 -18.41 11.09
C ILE A 174 14.42 -18.57 11.31
N ILE A 175 14.88 -19.82 11.45
CA ILE A 175 16.24 -20.14 11.90
C ILE A 175 17.06 -20.72 10.75
N ALA A 176 18.18 -20.08 10.44
CA ALA A 176 19.15 -20.50 9.43
C ALA A 176 20.58 -20.48 9.97
N PHE A 177 21.51 -21.16 9.29
CA PHE A 177 22.84 -21.45 9.85
C PHE A 177 24.01 -20.86 9.03
N SER A 178 23.71 -20.03 8.04
CA SER A 178 24.66 -19.07 7.43
C SER A 178 24.04 -17.67 7.33
N ALA A 179 24.89 -16.64 7.24
CA ALA A 179 24.44 -15.26 7.04
C ALA A 179 23.70 -15.10 5.71
N ASP A 180 24.20 -15.74 4.65
CA ASP A 180 23.60 -15.69 3.31
C ASP A 180 22.17 -16.23 3.30
N GLN A 181 21.91 -17.32 4.05
CA GLN A 181 20.54 -17.83 4.22
C GLN A 181 19.67 -16.86 5.03
N VAL A 182 20.20 -16.28 6.12
CA VAL A 182 19.48 -15.28 6.93
C VAL A 182 19.06 -14.08 6.09
N TYR A 183 19.98 -13.49 5.29
CA TYR A 183 19.68 -12.38 4.39
C TYR A 183 18.69 -12.78 3.29
N SER A 184 18.88 -13.95 2.65
CA SER A 184 17.99 -14.44 1.59
C SER A 184 16.56 -14.66 2.07
N ILE A 185 16.39 -15.18 3.28
CA ILE A 185 15.08 -15.39 3.91
C ILE A 185 14.48 -14.05 4.36
N ALA A 186 15.28 -13.12 4.90
CA ALA A 186 14.81 -11.80 5.32
C ALA A 186 14.26 -10.99 4.14
N GLU A 187 14.98 -10.95 3.00
CA GLU A 187 14.51 -10.32 1.76
C GLU A 187 13.25 -11.03 1.18
N LEU A 188 13.19 -12.37 1.24
CA LEU A 188 11.99 -13.11 0.84
C LEU A 188 10.76 -12.79 1.73
N ILE A 189 10.96 -12.54 3.02
CA ILE A 189 9.90 -12.13 3.95
C ILE A 189 9.53 -10.66 3.72
N ARG A 190 10.48 -9.75 3.51
CA ARG A 190 10.22 -8.35 3.13
C ARG A 190 9.31 -8.26 1.92
N ARG A 191 9.66 -8.95 0.82
CA ARG A 191 8.86 -9.00 -0.42
C ARG A 191 7.45 -9.60 -0.27
N ARG A 192 7.15 -10.34 0.80
CA ARG A 192 5.88 -11.08 0.97
C ARG A 192 5.05 -10.67 2.18
N LYS A 193 5.66 -10.03 3.18
CA LYS A 193 5.06 -9.70 4.49
C LYS A 193 5.52 -8.36 5.07
N GLY A 194 6.17 -7.49 4.28
CA GLY A 194 6.53 -6.12 4.68
C GLY A 194 7.87 -5.98 5.43
N GLY A 195 8.36 -7.02 6.09
CA GLY A 195 9.70 -6.96 6.67
C GLY A 195 10.04 -8.09 7.63
N ALA A 196 11.32 -8.19 7.96
CA ALA A 196 11.83 -9.04 9.01
C ALA A 196 12.97 -8.37 9.78
N ALA A 197 13.01 -8.57 11.09
CA ALA A 197 14.17 -8.25 11.91
C ALA A 197 15.25 -9.32 11.71
N VAL A 198 16.52 -8.93 11.75
CA VAL A 198 17.67 -9.83 11.53
C VAL A 198 18.54 -9.93 12.79
N VAL A 199 18.68 -11.13 13.34
CA VAL A 199 19.44 -11.39 14.57
C VAL A 199 20.45 -12.53 14.41
N MET A 200 21.73 -12.17 14.32
CA MET A 200 22.83 -13.12 14.14
C MET A 200 23.88 -12.99 15.25
N GLY A 201 24.60 -14.06 15.55
CA GLY A 201 25.63 -14.08 16.60
C GLY A 201 26.78 -13.07 16.40
N ALA A 202 27.03 -12.66 15.15
CA ALA A 202 28.05 -11.67 14.78
C ALA A 202 27.65 -10.20 15.07
N LEU A 203 26.35 -9.89 15.18
CA LEU A 203 25.89 -8.52 15.44
C LEU A 203 26.32 -8.08 16.86
N SER A 204 26.70 -6.81 17.03
CA SER A 204 26.99 -6.25 18.35
C SER A 204 25.76 -6.30 19.27
N PRO A 205 25.93 -6.20 20.59
CA PRO A 205 24.80 -6.09 21.52
C PRO A 205 23.81 -4.98 21.15
N ARG A 206 24.32 -3.84 20.69
CA ARG A 206 23.52 -2.67 20.29
C ARG A 206 22.68 -2.91 19.04
N THR A 207 23.30 -3.31 17.93
CA THR A 207 22.56 -3.62 16.68
C THR A 207 21.54 -4.73 16.91
N ARG A 208 21.90 -5.74 17.71
CA ARG A 208 21.04 -6.88 18.04
C ARG A 208 19.83 -6.46 18.88
N ASN A 209 20.02 -5.64 19.90
CA ASN A 209 18.93 -5.13 20.72
C ASN A 209 17.98 -4.26 19.90
N ALA A 210 18.50 -3.35 19.06
CA ALA A 210 17.67 -2.50 18.20
C ALA A 210 16.89 -3.30 17.14
N GLN A 211 17.43 -4.42 16.62
CA GLN A 211 16.69 -5.34 15.75
C GLN A 211 15.62 -6.15 16.52
N VAL A 212 15.87 -6.52 17.78
CA VAL A 212 14.88 -7.17 18.66
C VAL A 212 13.76 -6.19 19.04
N GLU A 213 14.09 -4.94 19.34
CA GLU A 213 13.14 -3.87 19.64
C GLU A 213 12.19 -3.60 18.46
N LEU A 214 12.73 -3.48 17.25
CA LEU A 214 11.97 -3.35 16.00
C LEU A 214 10.99 -4.54 15.74
N TYR A 215 11.28 -5.72 16.29
CA TYR A 215 10.34 -6.86 16.31
C TYR A 215 9.35 -6.80 17.48
N GLN A 216 9.79 -6.41 18.68
CA GLN A 216 8.93 -6.37 19.88
C GLN A 216 7.89 -5.24 19.79
N ASN A 217 8.26 -4.08 19.26
CA ASN A 217 7.40 -2.92 19.00
C ASN A 217 6.37 -3.18 17.87
N GLY A 218 6.54 -4.28 17.13
CA GLY A 218 5.61 -4.71 16.07
C GLY A 218 5.79 -4.03 14.72
N ASP A 219 6.89 -3.29 14.49
CA ASP A 219 7.24 -2.78 13.16
C ASP A 219 7.43 -3.95 12.15
N VAL A 220 7.88 -5.12 12.63
CA VAL A 220 7.88 -6.38 11.85
C VAL A 220 7.33 -7.56 12.65
N GLU A 221 6.55 -8.40 11.99
CA GLU A 221 5.92 -9.57 12.63
C GLU A 221 6.78 -10.84 12.61
N HIS A 222 7.97 -10.79 11.98
CA HIS A 222 8.83 -11.94 11.71
C HIS A 222 10.28 -11.62 12.07
N LEU A 223 10.97 -12.61 12.62
CA LEU A 223 12.39 -12.56 12.95
C LEU A 223 13.12 -13.59 12.09
N VAL A 224 14.27 -13.25 11.50
CA VAL A 224 15.18 -14.22 10.86
C VAL A 224 16.50 -14.22 11.61
N ALA A 225 16.97 -15.40 12.00
CA ALA A 225 18.05 -15.52 12.95
C ALA A 225 18.93 -16.75 12.77
N THR A 226 20.10 -16.75 13.44
CA THR A 226 20.85 -17.99 13.73
C THR A 226 20.49 -18.55 15.11
N ASP A 227 21.12 -19.69 15.44
CA ASP A 227 21.19 -20.26 16.80
C ASP A 227 21.53 -19.26 17.93
N ALA A 228 22.05 -18.09 17.62
CA ALA A 228 22.28 -16.99 18.56
C ALA A 228 21.02 -16.52 19.30
N ILE A 229 19.80 -16.79 18.84
CA ILE A 229 18.58 -16.54 19.64
C ILE A 229 18.30 -17.63 20.68
N GLY A 230 18.95 -18.79 20.57
CA GLY A 230 18.80 -19.92 21.50
C GLY A 230 19.31 -19.60 22.91
N MET A 231 20.03 -18.50 23.09
CA MET A 231 20.55 -18.03 24.38
C MET A 231 20.53 -16.50 24.44
N GLY A 232 20.16 -15.93 25.59
CA GLY A 232 20.45 -14.53 25.92
C GLY A 232 19.75 -13.42 25.14
N LEU A 233 18.52 -13.65 24.68
CA LEU A 233 17.60 -12.59 24.26
C LEU A 233 16.21 -12.78 24.87
N ASN A 234 15.59 -11.67 25.26
CA ASN A 234 14.19 -11.59 25.70
C ASN A 234 13.27 -11.45 24.47
N LEU A 235 12.96 -12.58 23.86
CA LEU A 235 12.03 -12.69 22.73
C LEU A 235 10.70 -13.28 23.19
N ASP A 236 9.60 -12.73 22.68
CA ASP A 236 8.26 -13.30 22.81
C ASP A 236 7.84 -13.88 21.46
N LEU A 237 8.15 -15.16 21.24
CA LEU A 237 7.89 -15.90 20.01
C LEU A 237 6.71 -16.87 20.19
N THR A 238 5.82 -16.92 19.21
CA THR A 238 4.73 -17.92 19.15
C THR A 238 5.19 -19.21 18.45
N HIS A 239 6.13 -19.08 17.51
CA HIS A 239 6.56 -20.15 16.61
C HIS A 239 8.05 -20.06 16.26
N VAL A 240 8.72 -21.20 16.18
CA VAL A 240 10.09 -21.34 15.64
C VAL A 240 10.09 -22.27 14.44
N ALA A 241 10.55 -21.79 13.29
CA ALA A 241 10.63 -22.54 12.04
C ALA A 241 12.08 -22.70 11.59
N PHE A 242 12.57 -23.94 11.50
CA PHE A 242 13.93 -24.21 11.03
C PHE A 242 13.97 -24.22 9.49
N ALA A 243 14.77 -23.32 8.90
CA ALA A 243 15.07 -23.26 7.46
C ALA A 243 16.40 -23.96 7.11
N GLY A 244 17.03 -24.61 8.10
CA GLY A 244 18.09 -25.58 7.94
C GLY A 244 18.26 -26.40 9.22
N LEU A 245 18.80 -27.61 9.12
CA LEU A 245 19.14 -28.47 10.27
C LEU A 245 20.64 -28.80 10.35
N THR A 246 21.43 -28.34 9.37
CA THR A 246 22.88 -28.51 9.31
C THR A 246 23.58 -27.20 9.68
N LYS A 247 24.58 -27.25 10.57
CA LYS A 247 25.45 -26.12 10.92
C LYS A 247 26.93 -26.45 10.78
N PHE A 248 27.76 -25.44 10.57
CA PHE A 248 29.22 -25.58 10.52
C PHE A 248 29.82 -25.49 11.93
N ASP A 249 30.60 -26.50 12.35
CA ASP A 249 31.15 -26.62 13.71
C ASP A 249 32.59 -26.10 13.88
N GLY A 250 33.01 -25.22 12.96
CA GLY A 250 34.39 -24.76 12.81
C GLY A 250 35.25 -25.68 11.95
N ARG A 251 34.84 -26.93 11.69
CA ARG A 251 35.58 -27.90 10.84
C ARG A 251 34.74 -28.49 9.72
N ARG A 252 33.48 -28.83 9.97
CA ARG A 252 32.59 -29.43 8.96
C ARG A 252 31.12 -29.03 9.15
N PRO A 253 30.30 -29.07 8.09
CA PRO A 253 28.86 -29.15 8.26
C PRO A 253 28.48 -30.43 9.01
N ARG A 254 27.60 -30.31 10.02
CA ARG A 254 26.96 -31.44 10.72
C ARG A 254 25.49 -31.14 10.99
N GLN A 255 24.68 -32.18 11.13
CA GLN A 255 23.32 -32.04 11.67
C GLN A 255 23.36 -31.50 13.11
N LEU A 256 22.30 -30.78 13.49
CA LEU A 256 22.02 -30.39 14.87
C LEU A 256 21.65 -31.61 15.72
N THR A 257 22.03 -31.58 16.99
CA THR A 257 21.52 -32.55 17.97
C THR A 257 20.12 -32.16 18.43
N PRO A 258 19.26 -33.11 18.88
CA PRO A 258 17.93 -32.79 19.40
C PRO A 258 17.93 -31.77 20.55
N ALA A 259 18.99 -31.74 21.36
CA ALA A 259 19.18 -30.75 22.43
C ALA A 259 19.44 -29.33 21.89
N GLU A 260 20.22 -29.18 20.80
CA GLU A 260 20.43 -27.89 20.13
C GLU A 260 19.13 -27.39 19.47
N ILE A 261 18.38 -28.29 18.83
CA ILE A 261 17.05 -27.97 18.27
C ILE A 261 16.11 -27.53 19.41
N ALA A 262 16.07 -28.24 20.53
CA ALA A 262 15.22 -27.91 21.68
C ALA A 262 15.60 -26.57 22.37
N GLN A 263 16.89 -26.22 22.45
CA GLN A 263 17.34 -24.95 23.01
C GLN A 263 16.83 -23.75 22.19
N ILE A 264 16.71 -23.90 20.87
CA ILE A 264 16.21 -22.88 19.95
C ILE A 264 14.68 -22.93 19.86
N ALA A 265 14.08 -24.10 19.61
CA ALA A 265 12.64 -24.31 19.54
C ALA A 265 11.93 -23.91 20.85
N GLY A 266 12.56 -24.18 21.99
CA GLY A 266 12.07 -23.79 23.32
C GLY A 266 12.04 -22.29 23.59
N ARG A 267 12.46 -21.44 22.64
CA ARG A 267 12.22 -19.99 22.64
C ARG A 267 10.79 -19.63 22.20
N ALA A 268 10.06 -20.54 21.54
CA ALA A 268 8.61 -20.40 21.33
C ALA A 268 7.84 -20.73 22.63
N GLY A 269 6.87 -19.88 22.97
CA GLY A 269 6.04 -20.02 24.17
C GLY A 269 6.80 -19.68 25.46
N ARG A 270 6.42 -18.57 26.11
CA ARG A 270 7.10 -18.01 27.27
C ARG A 270 6.17 -17.86 28.47
N HIS A 271 6.70 -18.04 29.69
CA HIS A 271 5.90 -18.20 30.91
C HIS A 271 4.85 -19.32 30.70
N THR A 272 3.56 -19.03 30.84
CA THR A 272 2.45 -19.97 30.62
C THR A 272 1.97 -20.06 29.17
N ALA A 273 2.45 -19.21 28.26
CA ALA A 273 2.04 -19.26 26.86
C ALA A 273 2.67 -20.47 26.15
N ASN A 274 1.84 -21.27 25.48
CA ASN A 274 2.30 -22.44 24.71
C ASN A 274 3.05 -22.01 23.44
N GLY A 275 4.07 -22.79 23.09
CA GLY A 275 4.91 -22.57 21.92
C GLY A 275 4.68 -23.63 20.85
N THR A 276 5.01 -23.30 19.60
CA THR A 276 5.05 -24.28 18.51
C THR A 276 6.37 -24.24 17.77
N PHE A 277 6.77 -25.37 17.17
CA PHE A 277 7.91 -25.41 16.26
C PHE A 277 7.63 -26.23 15.01
N GLY A 278 8.48 -26.11 14.00
CA GLY A 278 8.35 -26.78 12.71
C GLY A 278 9.56 -26.53 11.82
N VAL A 279 9.47 -26.98 10.57
CA VAL A 279 10.48 -26.74 9.53
C VAL A 279 9.89 -25.93 8.37
N THR A 280 10.74 -25.24 7.61
CA THR A 280 10.32 -24.35 6.52
C THR A 280 11.34 -24.31 5.38
N GLY A 281 10.96 -23.72 4.25
CA GLY A 281 11.71 -23.82 3.00
C GLY A 281 11.70 -25.25 2.48
N ASP A 282 12.87 -25.72 2.02
CA ASP A 282 13.08 -27.03 1.42
C ASP A 282 13.66 -28.06 2.42
N VAL A 283 13.41 -27.84 3.72
CA VAL A 283 13.85 -28.72 4.82
C VAL A 283 12.82 -29.84 5.02
N GLU A 284 13.31 -31.08 5.05
CA GLU A 284 12.51 -32.28 5.33
C GLU A 284 11.90 -32.27 6.76
N PRO A 285 10.78 -32.97 7.00
CA PRO A 285 10.23 -33.13 8.34
C PRO A 285 11.27 -33.68 9.33
N LEU A 286 11.22 -33.23 10.58
CA LEU A 286 11.89 -33.93 11.68
C LEU A 286 11.27 -35.32 11.88
N ASP A 287 12.11 -36.33 12.12
CA ASP A 287 11.68 -37.66 12.57
C ASP A 287 10.80 -37.56 13.81
N ASP A 288 9.74 -38.36 13.89
CA ASP A 288 8.83 -38.37 15.05
C ASP A 288 9.56 -38.62 16.38
N ALA A 289 10.61 -39.46 16.37
CA ALA A 289 11.45 -39.72 17.54
C ALA A 289 12.24 -38.47 17.99
N VAL A 290 12.72 -37.66 17.05
CA VAL A 290 13.42 -36.38 17.33
C VAL A 290 12.41 -35.34 17.81
N ALA A 291 11.25 -35.25 17.15
CA ALA A 291 10.18 -34.33 17.53
C ALA A 291 9.67 -34.62 18.96
N HIS A 292 9.40 -35.89 19.27
CA HIS A 292 8.99 -36.35 20.60
C HIS A 292 10.07 -36.11 21.67
N SER A 293 11.35 -36.35 21.35
CA SER A 293 12.47 -36.01 22.25
C SER A 293 12.51 -34.52 22.61
N ILE A 294 12.18 -33.65 21.65
CA ILE A 294 12.12 -32.19 21.86
C ILE A 294 10.90 -31.80 22.72
N THR A 295 9.71 -32.35 22.45
CA THR A 295 8.50 -32.01 23.23
C THR A 295 8.57 -32.51 24.68
N GLU A 296 9.07 -33.74 24.87
CA GLU A 296 9.24 -34.37 26.19
C GLU A 296 10.50 -33.90 26.93
N HIS A 297 11.37 -33.12 26.26
CA HIS A 297 12.67 -32.69 26.76
C HIS A 297 13.60 -33.85 27.20
N ARG A 298 13.50 -34.99 26.51
CA ARG A 298 14.29 -36.21 26.77
C ARG A 298 15.48 -36.26 25.82
N PHE A 299 16.69 -36.10 26.37
CA PHE A 299 17.93 -36.05 25.59
C PHE A 299 18.97 -37.01 26.17
N GLN A 300 19.92 -37.44 25.33
CA GLN A 300 21.05 -38.26 25.78
C GLN A 300 21.90 -37.47 26.80
N PRO A 301 22.32 -38.08 27.93
CA PRO A 301 23.24 -37.45 28.86
C PRO A 301 24.57 -37.07 28.21
N ILE A 302 25.19 -36.01 28.71
CA ILE A 302 26.51 -35.59 28.25
C ILE A 302 27.56 -36.59 28.75
N GLY A 303 28.24 -37.28 27.82
CA GLY A 303 29.20 -38.34 28.16
C GLY A 303 30.60 -37.85 28.58
N ALA A 304 30.99 -36.63 28.18
CA ALA A 304 32.23 -36.00 28.63
C ALA A 304 32.13 -34.47 28.55
N LEU A 305 32.84 -33.78 29.45
CA LEU A 305 33.03 -32.34 29.46
C LEU A 305 34.41 -31.98 28.88
N GLU A 306 34.52 -30.84 28.23
CA GLU A 306 35.81 -30.34 27.75
C GLU A 306 36.59 -29.70 28.90
N TRP A 307 37.86 -30.03 29.02
CA TRP A 307 38.71 -29.66 30.14
C TRP A 307 40.08 -29.18 29.68
N ARG A 308 40.60 -28.18 30.40
CA ARG A 308 41.97 -27.68 30.26
C ARG A 308 42.57 -27.61 31.67
N ASN A 309 43.86 -27.90 31.77
CA ASN A 309 44.58 -27.75 33.03
C ASN A 309 44.60 -26.27 33.47
N ALA A 310 44.38 -26.02 34.77
CA ALA A 310 44.45 -24.69 35.38
C ALA A 310 45.73 -24.46 36.19
N ALA A 311 46.49 -25.52 36.50
CA ALA A 311 47.82 -25.41 37.11
C ALA A 311 48.85 -25.13 36.01
N LEU A 312 48.93 -23.86 35.59
CA LEU A 312 49.82 -23.41 34.54
C LEU A 312 51.20 -23.06 35.09
N ASP A 313 52.25 -23.64 34.49
CA ASP A 313 53.63 -23.22 34.73
C ASP A 313 53.98 -22.06 33.79
N TYR A 314 54.51 -20.97 34.35
CA TYR A 314 54.94 -19.80 33.60
C TYR A 314 56.47 -19.74 33.42
N GLY A 315 57.26 -20.63 34.02
CA GLY A 315 58.72 -20.53 34.07
C GLY A 315 59.39 -20.44 32.70
N THR A 316 58.86 -21.19 31.72
CA THR A 316 59.24 -21.09 30.30
C THR A 316 58.00 -21.30 29.41
N ALA A 317 58.00 -20.77 28.18
CA ALA A 317 56.89 -21.00 27.25
C ALA A 317 56.68 -22.49 26.87
N PRO A 318 57.73 -23.33 26.69
CA PRO A 318 57.54 -24.79 26.54
C PRO A 318 56.85 -25.44 27.74
N ALA A 319 57.18 -25.02 28.97
CA ALA A 319 56.51 -25.53 30.17
C ALA A 319 55.03 -25.10 30.22
N LEU A 320 54.73 -23.86 29.82
CA LEU A 320 53.34 -23.38 29.69
C LEU A 320 52.55 -24.16 28.64
N ILE A 321 53.13 -24.40 27.47
CA ILE A 321 52.52 -25.21 26.39
C ILE A 321 52.26 -26.63 26.89
N ALA A 322 53.24 -27.28 27.50
CA ALA A 322 53.08 -28.63 28.07
C ALA A 322 52.03 -28.68 29.20
N ALA A 323 51.95 -27.63 30.03
CA ALA A 323 50.93 -27.51 31.07
C ALA A 323 49.52 -27.34 30.48
N LEU A 324 49.36 -26.57 29.40
CA LEU A 324 48.08 -26.37 28.70
C LEU A 324 47.62 -27.64 27.96
N GLU A 325 48.57 -28.40 27.39
CA GLU A 325 48.33 -29.61 26.60
C GLU A 325 48.13 -30.89 27.42
N ALA A 326 48.36 -30.83 28.73
CA ALA A 326 48.26 -31.96 29.63
C ALA A 326 46.89 -32.68 29.55
N PRO A 327 46.83 -34.02 29.56
CA PRO A 327 45.59 -34.76 29.57
C PRO A 327 44.94 -34.76 30.97
N SER A 328 43.61 -34.82 31.01
CA SER A 328 42.88 -35.12 32.25
C SER A 328 43.17 -36.56 32.70
N ARG A 329 43.25 -36.77 34.02
CA ARG A 329 43.25 -38.10 34.66
C ARG A 329 41.89 -38.50 35.22
N THR A 330 40.91 -37.60 35.18
CA THR A 330 39.57 -37.79 35.73
C THR A 330 38.63 -38.34 34.64
N PRO A 331 37.92 -39.46 34.87
CA PRO A 331 36.87 -39.93 33.97
C PRO A 331 35.81 -38.86 33.68
N GLY A 332 35.22 -38.89 32.49
CA GLY A 332 34.22 -37.91 32.06
C GLY A 332 34.78 -36.52 31.70
N LEU A 333 36.10 -36.29 31.78
CA LEU A 333 36.75 -35.06 31.32
C LEU A 333 37.67 -35.34 30.12
N ARG A 334 37.37 -34.74 28.97
CA ARG A 334 38.17 -34.79 27.73
C ARG A 334 39.10 -33.59 27.66
N ARG A 335 40.30 -33.71 27.09
CA ARG A 335 41.12 -32.53 26.78
C ARG A 335 40.42 -31.70 25.71
N ALA A 336 40.14 -30.44 26.03
CA ALA A 336 39.53 -29.49 25.11
C ALA A 336 40.33 -29.33 23.81
N ARG A 337 39.69 -28.77 22.79
CA ARG A 337 40.35 -28.41 21.53
C ARG A 337 41.49 -27.42 21.80
N ASP A 338 42.48 -27.44 20.92
CA ASP A 338 43.47 -26.37 20.83
C ASP A 338 42.72 -25.10 20.36
N ALA A 339 42.51 -24.15 21.27
CA ALA A 339 41.85 -22.88 20.97
C ALA A 339 42.87 -21.81 20.53
N ASP A 340 42.37 -20.69 20.02
CA ASP A 340 43.15 -19.61 19.40
C ASP A 340 44.33 -19.12 20.27
N ASP A 341 44.17 -19.16 21.60
CA ASP A 341 45.21 -18.75 22.56
C ASP A 341 46.43 -19.68 22.57
N LEU A 342 46.22 -21.00 22.63
CA LEU A 342 47.28 -22.00 22.52
C LEU A 342 47.87 -22.05 21.10
N VAL A 343 47.04 -21.88 20.07
CA VAL A 343 47.52 -21.82 18.67
C VAL A 343 48.42 -20.60 18.48
N ALA A 344 48.00 -19.41 18.92
CA ALA A 344 48.82 -18.20 18.86
C ALA A 344 50.11 -18.33 19.68
N LEU A 345 50.06 -18.93 20.87
CA LEU A 345 51.25 -19.19 21.69
C LEU A 345 52.25 -20.11 20.98
N ARG A 346 51.80 -21.20 20.34
CA ARG A 346 52.68 -22.08 19.55
C ARG A 346 53.26 -21.35 18.32
N THR A 347 52.44 -20.61 17.58
CA THR A 347 52.89 -19.85 16.40
C THR A 347 53.92 -18.79 16.77
N LEU A 348 53.71 -18.05 17.86
CA LEU A 348 54.68 -17.07 18.36
C LEU A 348 55.93 -17.75 18.93
N TRP A 349 55.82 -18.90 19.60
CA TRP A 349 57.02 -19.60 20.10
C TRP A 349 57.88 -20.23 18.98
N ALA A 350 57.35 -20.46 17.79
CA ALA A 350 58.15 -20.88 16.65
C ALA A 350 59.12 -19.78 16.17
N ASP A 351 58.68 -18.52 16.23
CA ASP A 351 59.45 -17.34 15.81
C ASP A 351 60.73 -17.16 16.66
N PRO A 352 61.94 -17.11 16.03
CA PRO A 352 63.18 -16.81 16.72
C PRO A 352 63.20 -15.46 17.45
N GLU A 353 62.56 -14.41 16.94
CA GLU A 353 62.52 -13.08 17.57
C GLU A 353 61.74 -13.14 18.89
N MET A 354 60.55 -13.76 18.87
CA MET A 354 59.72 -13.96 20.06
C MET A 354 60.46 -14.78 21.12
N ARG A 355 61.18 -15.85 20.72
CA ARG A 355 62.03 -16.64 21.63
C ARG A 355 63.18 -15.83 22.22
N ALA A 356 63.69 -14.82 21.52
CA ALA A 356 64.75 -13.97 22.04
C ALA A 356 64.26 -12.99 23.13
N ILE A 357 63.00 -12.55 23.08
CA ILE A 357 62.41 -11.58 24.02
C ILE A 357 61.56 -12.21 25.14
N ALA A 358 60.92 -13.36 24.91
CA ALA A 358 60.02 -14.02 25.88
C ALA A 358 60.76 -14.83 26.97
N LYS A 359 61.72 -14.18 27.65
CA LYS A 359 62.62 -14.80 28.63
C LYS A 359 62.16 -14.56 30.08
N GLY A 360 62.07 -15.65 30.85
CA GLY A 360 61.71 -15.63 32.27
C GLY A 360 60.19 -15.49 32.51
N GLY A 361 59.75 -15.90 33.70
CA GLY A 361 58.34 -16.17 33.96
C GLY A 361 57.39 -14.96 33.86
N ALA A 362 57.89 -13.75 34.12
CA ALA A 362 57.11 -12.53 33.93
C ALA A 362 56.83 -12.24 32.44
N ALA A 363 57.85 -12.40 31.57
CA ALA A 363 57.71 -12.19 30.13
C ALA A 363 56.82 -13.28 29.50
N VAL A 364 56.95 -14.54 29.93
CA VAL A 364 56.09 -15.66 29.48
C VAL A 364 54.64 -15.47 29.93
N ARG A 365 54.39 -15.01 31.17
CA ARG A 365 53.04 -14.64 31.60
C ARG A 365 52.46 -13.51 30.77
N ARG A 366 53.23 -12.43 30.52
CA ARG A 366 52.79 -11.31 29.68
C ARG A 366 52.52 -11.74 28.23
N LEU A 367 53.27 -12.71 27.69
CA LEU A 367 52.98 -13.31 26.38
C LEU A 367 51.65 -14.06 26.40
N TRP A 368 51.40 -14.85 27.43
CA TRP A 368 50.13 -15.57 27.61
C TRP A 368 48.94 -14.61 27.76
N ASP A 369 49.08 -13.54 28.53
CA ASP A 369 48.07 -12.48 28.66
C ASP A 369 47.72 -11.87 27.29
N CYS A 370 48.70 -11.72 26.40
CA CYS A 370 48.50 -11.30 25.01
C CYS A 370 47.85 -12.39 24.13
N CYS A 371 48.25 -13.66 24.28
CA CYS A 371 47.68 -14.79 23.53
C CYS A 371 46.18 -14.99 23.83
N GLN A 372 45.69 -14.59 25.00
CA GLN A 372 44.27 -14.57 25.34
C GLN A 372 43.42 -13.51 24.61
N LEU A 373 43.98 -12.75 23.68
CA LEU A 373 43.22 -11.84 22.82
C LEU A 373 42.30 -12.65 21.86
N PRO A 374 40.96 -12.55 21.93
CA PRO A 374 40.08 -13.31 21.05
C PRO A 374 40.17 -12.82 19.60
N ASP A 375 40.12 -13.72 18.62
CA ASP A 375 39.99 -13.31 17.22
C ASP A 375 38.54 -13.03 16.84
N PHE A 376 38.09 -11.81 17.12
CA PHE A 376 36.78 -11.34 16.68
C PHE A 376 36.65 -11.27 15.14
N ARG A 377 37.76 -11.26 14.39
CA ARG A 377 37.80 -11.09 12.92
C ARG A 377 37.69 -12.42 12.17
N LYS A 378 38.05 -13.53 12.80
CA LYS A 378 38.15 -14.88 12.20
C LYS A 378 39.08 -14.94 10.98
N VAL A 379 40.29 -14.41 11.13
CA VAL A 379 41.36 -14.43 10.13
C VAL A 379 42.17 -15.73 10.20
N ALA A 380 43.21 -15.85 9.36
CA ALA A 380 44.14 -16.97 9.45
C ALA A 380 44.92 -16.89 10.79
N PRO A 381 45.20 -18.03 11.48
CA PRO A 381 45.89 -18.03 12.78
C PRO A 381 47.24 -17.30 12.79
N ALA A 382 47.97 -17.32 11.67
CA ALA A 382 49.22 -16.57 11.51
C ALA A 382 49.04 -15.04 11.53
N GLU A 383 47.93 -14.53 10.98
CA GLU A 383 47.62 -13.09 11.01
C GLU A 383 47.20 -12.64 12.40
N HIS A 384 46.44 -13.48 13.13
CA HIS A 384 46.10 -13.20 14.53
C HIS A 384 47.34 -13.24 15.44
N ALA A 385 48.19 -14.25 15.28
CA ALA A 385 49.49 -14.33 15.96
C ALA A 385 50.36 -13.10 15.67
N ALA A 386 50.43 -12.62 14.41
CA ALA A 386 51.21 -11.43 14.06
C ALA A 386 50.72 -10.14 14.76
N LEU A 387 49.42 -9.99 14.98
CA LEU A 387 48.85 -8.89 15.79
C LEU A 387 49.23 -9.03 17.27
N ILE A 388 49.04 -10.22 17.85
CA ILE A 388 49.40 -10.52 19.25
C ILE A 388 50.90 -10.26 19.49
N GLY A 389 51.78 -10.72 18.59
CA GLY A 389 53.22 -10.49 18.66
C GLY A 389 53.63 -9.03 18.46
N ARG A 390 52.82 -8.21 17.78
CA ARG A 390 53.05 -6.76 17.72
C ARG A 390 52.67 -6.09 19.05
N ILE A 391 51.50 -6.42 19.61
CA ILE A 391 51.07 -5.93 20.93
C ILE A 391 52.10 -6.32 22.01
N TYR A 392 52.52 -7.58 22.03
CA TYR A 392 53.51 -8.08 23.00
C TYR A 392 54.84 -7.31 22.96
N ARG A 393 55.35 -6.95 21.77
CA ARG A 393 56.56 -6.14 21.61
C ARG A 393 56.39 -4.72 22.15
N PHE A 394 55.23 -4.08 21.96
CA PHE A 394 54.94 -2.80 22.60
C PHE A 394 54.92 -2.92 24.14
N LEU A 395 54.29 -3.96 24.66
CA LEU A 395 54.21 -4.22 26.11
C LEU A 395 55.52 -4.70 26.77
N LEU A 396 56.58 -4.94 25.98
CA LEU A 396 57.96 -5.17 26.43
C LEU A 396 58.91 -4.00 26.08
N SER A 397 58.43 -2.94 25.45
CA SER A 397 59.21 -1.72 25.20
C SER A 397 59.50 -0.95 26.50
N SER A 398 60.37 0.05 26.44
CA SER A 398 60.64 0.98 27.55
C SER A 398 59.40 1.73 28.03
N GLU A 399 58.35 1.85 27.21
CA GLU A 399 57.08 2.49 27.58
C GLU A 399 56.11 1.51 28.28
N GLY A 400 56.32 0.20 28.14
CA GLY A 400 55.47 -0.86 28.74
C GLY A 400 54.02 -0.93 28.24
N ALA A 401 53.66 -0.08 27.28
CA ALA A 401 52.30 0.18 26.80
C ALA A 401 52.23 0.19 25.26
N ILE A 402 51.03 0.11 24.71
CA ILE A 402 50.74 0.32 23.28
C ILE A 402 50.82 1.83 22.98
N PRO A 403 51.60 2.29 21.99
CA PRO A 403 51.71 3.71 21.65
C PRO A 403 50.36 4.32 21.21
N SER A 404 50.03 5.48 21.80
CA SER A 404 48.77 6.20 21.56
C SER A 404 48.52 6.49 20.07
N ASP A 405 49.51 6.96 19.34
CA ASP A 405 49.38 7.30 17.91
C ASP A 405 49.05 6.07 17.04
N TRP A 406 49.54 4.90 17.43
CA TRP A 406 49.31 3.67 16.67
C TRP A 406 47.88 3.15 16.87
N ILE A 407 47.37 3.14 18.10
CA ILE A 407 45.95 2.80 18.35
C ILE A 407 45.00 3.90 17.82
N ALA A 408 45.41 5.17 17.83
CA ALA A 408 44.68 6.26 17.17
C ALA A 408 44.48 5.99 15.68
N ALA A 409 45.55 5.61 14.97
CA ALA A 409 45.51 5.31 13.54
C ALA A 409 44.68 4.06 13.22
N GLU A 410 44.78 3.00 14.03
CA GLU A 410 43.98 1.79 13.85
C GLU A 410 42.48 2.01 14.08
N ILE A 411 42.10 2.79 15.11
CA ILE A 411 40.70 3.15 15.35
C ILE A 411 40.17 4.10 14.26
N ALA A 412 40.93 5.13 13.87
CA ALA A 412 40.55 6.06 12.80
C ALA A 412 40.42 5.38 11.42
N ARG A 413 41.13 4.27 11.19
CA ARG A 413 40.97 3.41 10.00
C ARG A 413 39.62 2.69 9.97
N LEU A 414 39.02 2.42 11.14
CA LEU A 414 37.78 1.67 11.31
C LEU A 414 36.53 2.56 11.46
N ASP A 415 36.68 3.80 11.94
CA ASP A 415 35.59 4.79 12.12
C ASP A 415 35.07 5.32 10.76
N ARG A 416 34.36 4.44 10.04
CA ARG A 416 33.74 4.72 8.74
C ARG A 416 32.39 4.01 8.68
N THR A 417 31.31 4.78 8.62
CA THR A 417 29.92 4.30 8.58
C THR A 417 29.42 3.97 7.17
N GLU A 418 30.23 4.20 6.13
CA GLU A 418 29.87 3.95 4.73
C GLU A 418 30.04 2.49 4.29
N GLY A 419 28.99 1.89 3.74
CA GLY A 419 29.07 0.62 3.01
C GLY A 419 27.81 -0.24 3.10
N GLY A 420 27.89 -1.43 2.50
CA GLY A 420 26.92 -2.51 2.73
C GLY A 420 27.17 -3.24 4.05
N ILE A 421 26.21 -4.06 4.44
CA ILE A 421 26.13 -4.78 5.74
C ILE A 421 27.46 -5.50 6.07
N ASP A 422 28.06 -6.21 5.13
CA ASP A 422 29.31 -6.97 5.37
C ASP A 422 30.54 -6.10 5.63
N LYS A 423 30.62 -4.91 5.00
CA LYS A 423 31.72 -3.96 5.25
C LYS A 423 31.63 -3.41 6.68
N LEU A 424 30.42 -3.08 7.12
CA LEU A 424 30.14 -2.61 8.47
C LEU A 424 30.36 -3.70 9.52
N SER A 425 29.83 -4.91 9.28
CA SER A 425 30.04 -6.10 10.11
C SER A 425 31.53 -6.41 10.30
N ARG A 426 32.34 -6.37 9.23
CA ARG A 426 33.79 -6.61 9.30
C ARG A 426 34.55 -5.51 10.05
N ARG A 427 34.18 -4.23 9.88
CA ARG A 427 34.76 -3.12 10.68
C ARG A 427 34.43 -3.27 12.15
N LEU A 428 33.16 -3.55 12.48
CA LEU A 428 32.66 -3.75 13.84
C LEU A 428 33.34 -4.94 14.53
N ALA A 429 33.54 -6.05 13.80
CA ALA A 429 34.30 -7.21 14.27
C ALA A 429 35.76 -6.85 14.63
N HIS A 430 36.46 -6.07 13.79
CA HIS A 430 37.81 -5.59 14.10
C HIS A 430 37.80 -4.55 15.24
N MET A 431 36.77 -3.70 15.31
CA MET A 431 36.65 -2.69 16.37
C MET A 431 36.56 -3.32 17.76
N ARG A 432 35.87 -4.46 17.90
CA ARG A 432 35.81 -5.21 19.16
C ARG A 432 37.17 -5.71 19.66
N THR A 433 38.14 -5.95 18.78
CA THR A 433 39.52 -6.23 19.18
C THR A 433 40.12 -5.05 19.94
N TRP A 434 39.88 -3.82 19.47
CA TRP A 434 40.35 -2.60 20.13
C TRP A 434 39.57 -2.28 21.40
N SER A 435 38.24 -2.49 21.42
CA SER A 435 37.43 -2.39 22.64
C SER A 435 37.92 -3.36 23.73
N TYR A 436 38.31 -4.59 23.36
CA TYR A 436 38.87 -5.57 24.29
C TYR A 436 40.27 -5.17 24.79
N VAL A 437 41.17 -4.77 23.88
CA VAL A 437 42.51 -4.24 24.20
C VAL A 437 42.40 -3.06 25.17
N ALA A 438 41.47 -2.13 24.94
CA ALA A 438 41.28 -0.97 25.78
C ALA A 438 40.79 -1.31 27.21
N ASN A 439 40.10 -2.43 27.40
CA ASN A 439 39.68 -2.92 28.71
C ASN A 439 40.79 -3.68 29.47
N ARG A 440 41.88 -4.11 28.82
CA ARG A 440 43.01 -4.76 29.52
C ARG A 440 43.79 -3.75 30.38
N GLY A 441 44.06 -4.13 31.63
CA GLY A 441 44.76 -3.27 32.59
C GLY A 441 46.26 -3.18 32.31
N GLY A 442 46.81 -1.96 32.32
CA GLY A 442 48.25 -1.73 32.11
C GLY A 442 48.74 -2.16 30.72
N TRP A 443 47.93 -1.95 29.68
CA TRP A 443 48.29 -2.14 28.27
C TRP A 443 48.40 -0.82 27.49
N MET A 444 47.96 0.30 28.05
CA MET A 444 47.90 1.63 27.41
C MET A 444 48.15 2.70 28.47
N ALA A 445 48.63 3.88 28.07
CA ALA A 445 48.92 5.00 28.97
C ALA A 445 47.64 5.60 29.62
N ASP A 446 46.61 5.88 28.82
CA ASP A 446 45.28 6.28 29.31
C ASP A 446 44.19 5.23 28.95
N PRO A 447 43.86 4.30 29.86
CA PRO A 447 42.78 3.34 29.65
C PRO A 447 41.36 3.94 29.77
N GLY A 448 41.20 5.21 30.11
CA GLY A 448 39.92 5.91 30.15
C GLY A 448 39.53 6.43 28.76
N GLU A 449 40.37 7.30 28.18
CA GLU A 449 40.17 7.92 26.87
C GLU A 449 39.93 6.86 25.79
N TRP A 450 40.84 5.89 25.68
CA TRP A 450 40.77 4.85 24.64
C TRP A 450 39.55 3.93 24.78
N ARG A 451 39.00 3.73 25.99
CA ARG A 451 37.72 3.01 26.16
C ARG A 451 36.53 3.83 25.70
N GLY A 452 36.51 5.13 26.00
CA GLY A 452 35.48 6.05 25.52
C GLY A 452 35.45 6.10 24.00
N ARG A 453 36.60 6.43 23.41
CA ARG A 453 36.78 6.51 21.95
C ARG A 453 36.52 5.19 21.23
N ALA A 454 36.92 4.04 21.81
CA ALA A 454 36.60 2.75 21.23
C ALA A 454 35.08 2.45 21.27
N ARG A 455 34.42 2.73 22.41
CA ARG A 455 32.97 2.55 22.58
C ARG A 455 32.18 3.41 21.59
N GLU A 456 32.56 4.67 21.42
CA GLU A 456 31.94 5.57 20.45
C GLU A 456 31.97 5.03 19.02
N VAL A 457 33.13 4.51 18.58
CA VAL A 457 33.26 3.95 17.22
C VAL A 457 32.50 2.62 17.10
N GLU A 458 32.49 1.78 18.15
CA GLU A 458 31.67 0.56 18.19
C GLU A 458 30.17 0.89 18.12
N ASP A 459 29.71 1.94 18.81
CA ASP A 459 28.33 2.42 18.78
C ASP A 459 27.98 3.03 17.40
N ARG A 460 28.81 3.91 16.84
CA ARG A 460 28.64 4.50 15.48
C ARG A 460 28.52 3.42 14.40
N LEU A 461 29.41 2.41 14.43
CA LEU A 461 29.38 1.28 13.49
C LEU A 461 28.15 0.37 13.73
N SER A 462 27.71 0.21 14.98
CA SER A 462 26.53 -0.59 15.33
C SER A 462 25.23 0.04 14.82
N ASP A 463 25.11 1.36 14.91
CA ASP A 463 23.92 2.10 14.46
C ASP A 463 23.88 2.18 12.93
N ALA A 464 25.01 2.42 12.27
CA ALA A 464 25.12 2.31 10.82
C ALA A 464 24.73 0.91 10.32
N LEU A 465 25.17 -0.16 11.01
CA LEU A 465 24.80 -1.54 10.70
C LEU A 465 23.30 -1.80 10.93
N HIS A 466 22.69 -1.27 12.00
CA HIS A 466 21.25 -1.36 12.23
C HIS A 466 20.48 -0.66 11.10
N LEU A 467 20.86 0.58 10.73
CA LEU A 467 20.21 1.33 9.66
C LEU A 467 20.32 0.63 8.30
N ALA A 468 21.47 0.02 8.00
CA ALA A 468 21.66 -0.79 6.80
C ALA A 468 20.72 -2.02 6.78
N LEU A 469 20.70 -2.81 7.87
CA LEU A 469 19.80 -3.96 8.01
C LEU A 469 18.32 -3.56 7.87
N THR A 470 17.91 -2.47 8.53
CA THR A 470 16.52 -1.99 8.49
C THR A 470 16.14 -1.49 7.09
N ARG A 471 17.02 -0.78 6.37
CA ARG A 471 16.77 -0.35 4.98
C ARG A 471 16.66 -1.53 4.00
N GLU A 472 17.39 -2.61 4.25
CA GLU A 472 17.49 -3.76 3.34
C GLU A 472 16.43 -4.84 3.61
N PHE A 473 15.98 -5.01 4.86
CA PHE A 473 15.06 -6.09 5.28
C PHE A 473 13.71 -5.62 5.82
N VAL A 474 13.44 -4.31 5.88
CA VAL A 474 12.13 -3.74 6.24
C VAL A 474 11.64 -2.81 5.13
N ASP A 475 10.41 -2.99 4.68
CA ASP A 475 9.67 -1.94 3.97
C ASP A 475 9.00 -1.03 5.01
N ARG A 476 9.51 0.20 5.11
CA ARG A 476 9.02 1.21 6.06
C ARG A 476 7.54 1.55 5.84
N ARG A 477 7.05 1.52 4.59
CA ARG A 477 5.66 1.87 4.27
C ARG A 477 4.72 0.82 4.83
N THR A 478 4.99 -0.46 4.58
CA THR A 478 4.21 -1.56 5.16
C THR A 478 4.38 -1.65 6.69
N SER A 479 5.57 -1.42 7.26
CA SER A 479 5.77 -1.53 8.72
C SER A 479 4.96 -0.51 9.51
N VAL A 480 4.99 0.77 9.11
CA VAL A 480 4.24 1.83 9.81
C VAL A 480 2.73 1.61 9.71
N LEU A 481 2.25 1.21 8.53
CA LEU A 481 0.83 0.92 8.29
C LEU A 481 0.34 -0.27 9.12
N MET A 482 1.12 -1.36 9.19
CA MET A 482 0.82 -2.54 10.01
C MET A 482 0.83 -2.26 11.52
N ARG A 483 1.74 -1.39 11.99
CA ARG A 483 1.83 -1.01 13.41
C ARG A 483 0.57 -0.28 13.88
N ARG A 484 0.13 0.74 13.13
CA ARG A 484 -1.04 1.57 13.47
C ARG A 484 -2.34 0.78 13.41
N LEU A 485 -2.51 -0.07 12.39
CA LEU A 485 -3.62 -1.05 12.30
C LEU A 485 -3.77 -1.94 13.54
N LYS A 486 -2.68 -2.20 14.27
CA LYS A 486 -2.70 -2.96 15.54
C LYS A 486 -2.86 -2.09 16.78
N GLN A 487 -2.33 -0.87 16.80
CA GLN A 487 -2.43 0.03 17.96
C GLN A 487 -3.85 0.59 18.17
N LYS A 488 -4.74 0.53 17.17
CA LYS A 488 -6.09 1.16 17.16
C LYS A 488 -6.06 2.69 17.35
N GLU A 489 -4.90 3.30 17.19
CA GLU A 489 -4.79 4.74 17.04
C GLU A 489 -5.42 5.14 15.72
N ARG A 490 -6.42 6.03 15.76
CA ARG A 490 -7.05 6.55 14.54
C ARG A 490 -5.97 7.22 13.70
N LEU A 491 -5.78 6.71 12.49
CA LEU A 491 -4.83 7.28 11.55
C LEU A 491 -5.36 8.66 11.13
N VAL A 492 -4.68 9.73 11.55
CA VAL A 492 -5.02 11.08 11.13
C VAL A 492 -4.48 11.28 9.72
N ALA A 493 -5.36 11.20 8.73
CA ALA A 493 -5.06 11.59 7.36
C ALA A 493 -5.29 13.10 7.23
N GLU A 494 -4.26 13.83 6.84
CA GLU A 494 -4.39 15.22 6.42
C GLU A 494 -4.81 15.25 4.96
N VAL A 495 -5.68 16.18 4.60
CA VAL A 495 -6.17 16.35 3.22
C VAL A 495 -6.00 17.80 2.83
N THR A 496 -5.23 18.05 1.77
CA THR A 496 -5.01 19.39 1.23
C THR A 496 -6.27 19.95 0.56
N GLU A 497 -6.30 21.26 0.30
CA GLU A 497 -7.38 21.85 -0.50
C GLU A 497 -7.41 21.31 -1.95
N THR A 498 -6.24 20.91 -2.48
CA THR A 498 -6.10 20.20 -3.76
C THR A 498 -6.58 18.74 -3.73
N GLY A 499 -7.00 18.24 -2.56
CA GLY A 499 -7.52 16.89 -2.37
C GLY A 499 -6.46 15.79 -2.26
N GLU A 500 -5.17 16.14 -2.14
CA GLU A 500 -4.11 15.17 -1.85
C GLU A 500 -4.21 14.70 -0.39
N VAL A 501 -4.02 13.40 -0.17
CA VAL A 501 -4.12 12.76 1.13
C VAL A 501 -2.73 12.36 1.60
N THR A 502 -2.31 12.92 2.72
CA THR A 502 -1.05 12.61 3.39
C THR A 502 -1.29 12.05 4.79
N ALA A 503 -0.31 11.35 5.34
CA ALA A 503 -0.26 11.03 6.76
C ALA A 503 1.19 11.13 7.23
N GLU A 504 1.46 12.03 8.20
CA GLU A 504 2.82 12.35 8.68
C GLU A 504 3.83 12.66 7.56
N GLY A 505 3.37 13.34 6.51
CA GLY A 505 4.19 13.76 5.36
C GLY A 505 4.34 12.73 4.23
N GLU A 506 3.85 11.50 4.39
CA GLU A 506 3.85 10.48 3.32
C GLU A 506 2.57 10.55 2.48
N HIS A 507 2.71 10.51 1.14
CA HIS A 507 1.58 10.57 0.19
C HIS A 507 0.86 9.22 0.07
N LEU A 508 -0.46 9.23 0.26
CA LEU A 508 -1.32 8.04 0.19
C LEU A 508 -2.12 7.97 -1.12
N GLY A 509 -2.50 9.11 -1.68
CA GLY A 509 -3.34 9.21 -2.88
C GLY A 509 -4.10 10.55 -2.94
N ARG A 510 -5.09 10.65 -3.83
CA ARG A 510 -5.93 11.84 -4.01
C ARG A 510 -7.41 11.50 -3.85
N ILE A 511 -8.19 12.44 -3.32
CA ILE A 511 -9.66 12.35 -3.28
C ILE A 511 -10.25 13.02 -4.53
N ASP A 512 -11.28 12.40 -5.07
CA ASP A 512 -12.11 12.92 -6.16
C ASP A 512 -13.58 12.87 -5.73
N GLY A 513 -14.13 14.03 -5.35
CA GLY A 513 -15.47 14.15 -4.78
C GLY A 513 -15.64 13.38 -3.47
N PHE A 514 -16.28 12.20 -3.57
CA PHE A 514 -16.53 11.27 -2.48
C PHE A 514 -15.86 9.90 -2.71
N ARG A 515 -14.76 9.87 -3.48
CA ARG A 515 -13.99 8.65 -3.83
C ARG A 515 -12.51 8.84 -3.49
N PHE A 516 -11.83 7.77 -3.07
CA PHE A 516 -10.39 7.78 -2.81
C PHE A 516 -9.60 7.04 -3.90
N ILE A 517 -8.66 7.75 -4.52
CA ILE A 517 -7.78 7.25 -5.58
C ILE A 517 -6.37 7.06 -4.98
N PRO A 518 -5.95 5.83 -4.63
CA PRO A 518 -4.62 5.59 -4.07
C PRO A 518 -3.51 5.85 -5.10
N ASP A 519 -2.31 6.17 -4.62
CA ASP A 519 -1.14 6.42 -5.48
C ASP A 519 -0.85 5.22 -6.43
N PRO A 520 -0.79 5.43 -7.76
CA PRO A 520 -0.61 4.35 -8.74
C PRO A 520 0.76 3.67 -8.69
N LYS A 521 1.74 4.20 -7.95
CA LYS A 521 3.06 3.57 -7.76
C LYS A 521 3.03 2.32 -6.87
N ALA A 522 1.97 2.12 -6.09
CA ALA A 522 1.82 0.97 -5.20
C ALA A 522 1.44 -0.33 -5.95
N GLY A 523 1.90 -1.49 -5.48
CA GLY A 523 1.53 -2.80 -6.04
C GLY A 523 0.06 -3.19 -5.76
N ALA A 524 -0.54 -4.11 -6.52
CA ALA A 524 -1.98 -4.42 -6.39
C ALA A 524 -2.41 -4.87 -4.96
N ASP A 525 -1.64 -5.75 -4.32
CA ASP A 525 -1.86 -6.19 -2.93
C ASP A 525 -1.49 -5.12 -1.88
N GLU A 526 -0.78 -4.06 -2.29
CA GLU A 526 -0.45 -2.90 -1.47
C GLU A 526 -1.57 -1.86 -1.55
N GLN A 527 -2.01 -1.49 -2.77
CA GLN A 527 -3.16 -0.62 -3.03
C GLN A 527 -4.43 -1.09 -2.30
N LYS A 528 -4.69 -2.40 -2.26
CA LYS A 528 -5.85 -2.95 -1.54
C LYS A 528 -5.78 -2.76 -0.02
N ARG A 529 -4.57 -2.80 0.57
CA ARG A 529 -4.35 -2.54 2.00
C ARG A 529 -4.30 -1.05 2.32
N LEU A 530 -3.70 -0.24 1.45
CA LEU A 530 -3.71 1.23 1.50
C LEU A 530 -5.15 1.76 1.49
N ARG A 531 -5.99 1.35 0.52
CA ARG A 531 -7.42 1.74 0.49
C ARG A 531 -8.12 1.46 1.83
N ALA A 532 -8.03 0.23 2.33
CA ALA A 532 -8.72 -0.17 3.56
C ALA A 532 -8.24 0.61 4.80
N ALA A 533 -6.93 0.92 4.91
CA ALA A 533 -6.39 1.70 6.01
C ALA A 533 -6.70 3.22 5.88
N SER A 534 -6.67 3.76 4.67
CA SER A 534 -6.97 5.18 4.41
C SER A 534 -8.46 5.50 4.53
N LEU A 535 -9.37 4.57 4.25
CA LEU A 535 -10.81 4.84 4.33
C LEU A 535 -11.31 4.98 5.78
N ASP A 536 -10.79 4.18 6.73
CA ASP A 536 -11.06 4.34 8.17
C ASP A 536 -10.52 5.68 8.71
N ALA A 537 -9.38 6.14 8.20
CA ALA A 537 -8.83 7.47 8.49
C ALA A 537 -9.74 8.61 7.97
N LEU A 538 -10.26 8.45 6.75
CA LEU A 538 -11.01 9.47 6.04
C LEU A 538 -12.51 9.53 6.37
N THR A 539 -13.07 8.55 7.10
CA THR A 539 -14.51 8.50 7.43
C THR A 539 -15.02 9.81 8.04
N GLY A 540 -14.27 10.40 8.99
CA GLY A 540 -14.63 11.68 9.61
C GLY A 540 -14.59 12.87 8.64
N TRP A 541 -13.62 12.87 7.72
CA TRP A 541 -13.50 13.90 6.69
C TRP A 541 -14.61 13.80 5.64
N PHE A 542 -14.96 12.59 5.20
CA PHE A 542 -16.08 12.38 4.27
C PHE A 542 -17.43 12.75 4.88
N ALA A 543 -17.64 12.48 6.18
CA ALA A 543 -18.83 12.96 6.90
C ALA A 543 -18.91 14.50 6.89
N HIS A 544 -17.85 15.19 7.29
CA HIS A 544 -17.79 16.66 7.27
C HIS A 544 -17.94 17.26 5.86
N ARG A 545 -17.37 16.62 4.83
CA ARG A 545 -17.56 17.03 3.43
C ARG A 545 -19.00 16.82 2.95
N ALA A 546 -19.66 15.75 3.38
CA ALA A 546 -21.07 15.50 3.09
C ALA A 546 -21.99 16.49 3.83
N ASP A 547 -21.60 16.95 5.03
CA ASP A 547 -22.28 18.05 5.72
C ASP A 547 -22.13 19.38 4.94
N LYS A 548 -20.91 19.73 4.49
CA LYS A 548 -20.66 20.92 3.65
C LYS A 548 -21.47 20.86 2.35
N PHE A 549 -21.48 19.72 1.66
CA PHE A 549 -22.25 19.52 0.43
C PHE A 549 -23.77 19.58 0.66
N TYR A 550 -24.26 18.99 1.76
CA TYR A 550 -25.69 19.02 2.08
C TYR A 550 -26.21 20.45 2.30
N ASN A 551 -25.37 21.30 2.89
CA ASN A 551 -25.67 22.70 3.17
C ASN A 551 -25.26 23.68 2.05
N ALA A 552 -24.60 23.21 0.98
CA ALA A 552 -24.20 24.04 -0.15
C ALA A 552 -25.42 24.65 -0.87
N PRO A 553 -25.35 25.88 -1.40
CA PRO A 553 -26.47 26.52 -2.09
C PRO A 553 -26.82 25.82 -3.42
N ASP A 554 -28.10 25.92 -3.82
CA ASP A 554 -28.61 25.32 -5.08
C ASP A 554 -27.93 25.85 -6.37
N THR A 555 -27.12 26.91 -6.26
CA THR A 555 -26.32 27.51 -7.34
C THR A 555 -24.97 26.84 -7.57
N GLU A 556 -24.43 26.12 -6.59
CA GLU A 556 -23.18 25.36 -6.74
C GLU A 556 -23.39 23.96 -7.37
N ILE A 557 -24.65 23.55 -7.56
CA ILE A 557 -25.02 22.24 -8.11
C ILE A 557 -25.58 22.44 -9.52
N ASP A 558 -25.10 21.66 -10.49
CA ASP A 558 -25.68 21.63 -11.84
C ASP A 558 -25.69 20.22 -12.46
N VAL A 559 -26.38 20.08 -13.60
CA VAL A 559 -26.55 18.82 -14.33
C VAL A 559 -25.97 18.91 -15.74
N THR A 560 -25.08 17.98 -16.10
CA THR A 560 -24.45 17.93 -17.43
C THR A 560 -25.42 17.42 -18.49
N GLU A 561 -25.13 17.66 -19.78
CA GLU A 561 -25.99 17.17 -20.88
C GLU A 561 -26.02 15.62 -20.99
N GLN A 562 -25.11 14.93 -20.30
CA GLN A 562 -25.12 13.46 -20.12
C GLN A 562 -25.78 12.99 -18.80
N GLY A 563 -26.42 13.88 -18.04
CA GLY A 563 -27.07 13.55 -16.78
C GLY A 563 -26.12 13.30 -15.59
N GLY A 564 -24.86 13.70 -15.70
CA GLY A 564 -23.94 13.78 -14.56
C GLY A 564 -24.33 14.93 -13.62
N LEU A 565 -24.10 14.78 -12.32
CA LEU A 565 -24.42 15.76 -11.30
C LEU A 565 -23.12 16.31 -10.68
N MET A 566 -22.98 17.63 -10.74
CA MET A 566 -21.76 18.35 -10.38
C MET A 566 -21.95 19.18 -9.11
N TRP A 567 -20.88 19.40 -8.36
CA TRP A 567 -20.75 20.37 -7.29
C TRP A 567 -19.52 21.24 -7.56
N GLY A 568 -19.74 22.45 -8.07
CA GLY A 568 -18.69 23.19 -8.77
C GLY A 568 -18.15 22.35 -9.93
N GLU A 569 -16.82 22.19 -10.00
CA GLU A 569 -16.15 21.35 -11.00
C GLU A 569 -16.18 19.85 -10.67
N ILE A 570 -16.67 19.45 -9.50
CA ILE A 570 -16.50 18.10 -8.95
C ILE A 570 -17.72 17.22 -9.29
N ALA A 571 -17.49 16.06 -9.91
CA ALA A 571 -18.55 15.09 -10.18
C ALA A 571 -18.97 14.35 -8.89
N VAL A 572 -20.20 14.56 -8.43
CA VAL A 572 -20.73 13.99 -7.16
C VAL A 572 -21.77 12.89 -7.36
N GLY A 573 -22.30 12.72 -8.58
CA GLY A 573 -23.24 11.64 -8.88
C GLY A 573 -23.74 11.64 -10.33
N ARG A 574 -24.80 10.89 -10.58
CA ARG A 574 -25.54 10.89 -11.85
C ARG A 574 -27.03 10.66 -11.65
N LEU A 575 -27.79 11.00 -12.68
CA LEU A 575 -29.19 10.59 -12.83
C LEU A 575 -29.26 9.16 -13.39
N GLU A 576 -30.24 8.39 -12.93
CA GLU A 576 -30.60 7.07 -13.45
C GLU A 576 -32.13 7.02 -13.74
N PRO A 577 -32.62 6.09 -14.58
CA PRO A 577 -34.04 6.03 -14.92
C PRO A 577 -34.93 5.78 -13.69
N GLY A 578 -35.80 6.75 -13.38
CA GLY A 578 -36.74 6.69 -12.25
C GLY A 578 -38.09 6.06 -12.59
N ALA A 579 -39.05 6.21 -11.66
CA ALA A 579 -40.41 5.67 -11.83
C ALA A 579 -41.31 6.55 -12.72
N ASP A 580 -41.06 7.87 -12.76
CA ASP A 580 -41.63 8.84 -13.71
C ASP A 580 -40.45 9.50 -14.45
N VAL A 581 -40.67 9.89 -15.70
CA VAL A 581 -39.73 10.69 -16.51
C VAL A 581 -39.43 12.03 -15.85
N LEU A 582 -40.40 12.60 -15.12
CA LEU A 582 -40.27 13.82 -14.34
C LEU A 582 -39.74 13.60 -12.91
N ALA A 583 -39.42 12.35 -12.54
CA ALA A 583 -38.83 11.99 -11.24
C ALA A 583 -37.71 10.94 -11.44
N PRO A 584 -36.56 11.34 -12.02
CA PRO A 584 -35.41 10.44 -12.21
C PRO A 584 -34.86 9.95 -10.87
N ALA A 585 -34.26 8.77 -10.87
CA ALA A 585 -33.46 8.31 -9.75
C ALA A 585 -32.12 9.06 -9.71
N VAL A 586 -31.50 9.13 -8.54
CA VAL A 586 -30.17 9.70 -8.32
C VAL A 586 -29.27 8.63 -7.73
N ARG A 587 -28.02 8.60 -8.17
CA ARG A 587 -26.96 7.76 -7.61
C ARG A 587 -25.71 8.59 -7.33
N ALA A 588 -25.17 8.52 -6.12
CA ALA A 588 -23.94 9.22 -5.76
C ALA A 588 -22.69 8.53 -6.30
N PHE A 589 -21.63 9.31 -6.55
CA PHE A 589 -20.29 8.80 -6.83
C PHE A 589 -19.49 8.69 -5.54
N ALA A 590 -19.84 7.70 -4.72
CA ALA A 590 -19.19 7.34 -3.47
C ALA A 590 -18.34 6.07 -3.60
N ASP A 591 -17.33 5.91 -2.74
CA ASP A 591 -16.60 4.64 -2.57
C ASP A 591 -17.49 3.55 -1.94
N GLU A 592 -17.26 2.27 -2.29
CA GLU A 592 -18.08 1.14 -1.82
C GLU A 592 -17.96 0.87 -0.30
N MET A 593 -16.92 1.40 0.35
CA MET A 593 -16.70 1.23 1.79
C MET A 593 -17.16 2.42 2.64
N LEU A 594 -17.82 3.43 2.05
CA LEU A 594 -18.39 4.54 2.80
C LEU A 594 -19.66 4.14 3.56
N ASP A 595 -19.85 4.74 4.73
CA ASP A 595 -21.06 4.56 5.54
C ASP A 595 -22.32 4.86 4.71
N THR A 596 -23.27 3.93 4.71
CA THR A 596 -24.52 4.03 3.92
C THR A 596 -25.33 5.28 4.28
N SER A 597 -25.19 5.81 5.49
CA SER A 597 -25.80 7.07 5.94
C SER A 597 -25.26 8.29 5.18
N VAL A 598 -23.96 8.32 4.87
CA VAL A 598 -23.28 9.39 4.12
C VAL A 598 -23.73 9.35 2.66
N VAL A 599 -23.72 8.16 2.04
CA VAL A 599 -24.18 7.97 0.65
C VAL A 599 -25.64 8.41 0.50
N GLN A 600 -26.54 7.95 1.38
CA GLN A 600 -27.94 8.37 1.37
C GLN A 600 -28.12 9.87 1.63
N LYS A 601 -27.24 10.52 2.39
CA LYS A 601 -27.32 11.98 2.62
C LYS A 601 -27.01 12.76 1.34
N ILE A 602 -25.99 12.34 0.59
CA ILE A 602 -25.61 12.92 -0.72
C ILE A 602 -26.76 12.71 -1.73
N GLU A 603 -27.28 11.48 -1.84
CA GLU A 603 -28.36 11.14 -2.77
C GLU A 603 -29.66 11.89 -2.45
N ARG A 604 -30.00 12.08 -1.17
CA ARG A 604 -31.14 12.92 -0.77
C ARG A 604 -30.94 14.39 -1.17
N ARG A 605 -29.76 14.99 -0.95
CA ARG A 605 -29.49 16.39 -1.33
C ARG A 605 -29.64 16.61 -2.83
N LEU A 606 -29.00 15.74 -3.63
CA LEU A 606 -29.09 15.76 -5.09
C LEU A 606 -30.52 15.49 -5.58
N GLY A 607 -31.23 14.53 -4.97
CA GLY A 607 -32.63 14.23 -5.26
C GLY A 607 -33.57 15.42 -5.00
N HIS A 608 -33.41 16.11 -3.86
CA HIS A 608 -34.17 17.33 -3.59
C HIS A 608 -33.85 18.45 -4.59
N TRP A 609 -32.57 18.64 -4.95
CA TRP A 609 -32.15 19.64 -5.95
C TRP A 609 -32.75 19.35 -7.33
N ILE A 610 -32.58 18.14 -7.87
CA ILE A 610 -33.07 17.83 -9.23
C ILE A 610 -34.60 17.86 -9.29
N ASN A 611 -35.30 17.37 -8.26
CA ASN A 611 -36.76 17.44 -8.21
C ASN A 611 -37.26 18.89 -8.13
N ARG A 612 -36.59 19.77 -7.36
CA ARG A 612 -36.88 21.22 -7.35
C ARG A 612 -36.62 21.87 -8.71
N ARG A 613 -35.52 21.50 -9.38
CA ARG A 613 -35.12 22.00 -10.70
C ARG A 613 -36.12 21.56 -11.79
N ILE A 614 -36.56 20.31 -11.78
CA ILE A 614 -37.61 19.80 -12.69
C ILE A 614 -38.94 20.51 -12.38
N ALA A 615 -39.34 20.59 -11.11
CA ALA A 615 -40.59 21.26 -10.71
C ALA A 615 -40.64 22.72 -11.20
N ALA A 616 -39.53 23.47 -11.09
CA ALA A 616 -39.45 24.84 -11.58
C ALA A 616 -39.45 24.94 -13.12
N LEU A 617 -38.69 24.09 -13.83
CA LEU A 617 -38.55 24.17 -15.29
C LEU A 617 -39.74 23.57 -16.05
N PHE A 618 -40.44 22.60 -15.46
CA PHE A 618 -41.60 21.89 -16.04
C PHE A 618 -42.93 22.23 -15.36
N ALA A 619 -43.00 23.29 -14.55
CA ALA A 619 -44.22 23.69 -13.83
C ALA A 619 -45.52 23.69 -14.68
N PRO A 620 -45.55 24.20 -15.94
CA PRO A 620 -46.76 24.15 -16.76
C PRO A 620 -47.17 22.73 -17.17
N LEU A 621 -46.20 21.81 -17.31
CA LEU A 621 -46.46 20.41 -17.65
C LEU A 621 -46.98 19.63 -16.45
N ILE A 622 -46.46 19.93 -15.27
CA ILE A 622 -46.89 19.33 -14.00
C ILE A 622 -48.32 19.82 -13.67
N ALA A 623 -48.59 21.13 -13.80
CA ALA A 623 -49.94 21.68 -13.66
C ALA A 623 -50.94 21.04 -14.64
N LEU A 624 -50.54 20.77 -15.89
CA LEU A 624 -51.36 20.05 -16.86
C LEU A 624 -51.56 18.56 -16.49
N ARG A 625 -50.53 17.90 -15.95
CA ARG A 625 -50.60 16.49 -15.50
C ARG A 625 -51.54 16.34 -14.30
N ASP A 626 -51.53 17.31 -13.39
CA ASP A 626 -52.15 17.19 -12.07
C ASP A 626 -53.54 17.90 -11.99
N ASP A 627 -54.01 18.52 -13.07
CA ASP A 627 -55.37 19.07 -13.19
C ASP A 627 -56.43 17.96 -13.42
N GLU A 628 -57.30 17.78 -12.43
CA GLU A 628 -58.43 16.84 -12.43
C GLU A 628 -59.64 17.32 -13.26
N ALA A 629 -59.74 18.61 -13.59
CA ALA A 629 -60.82 19.13 -14.44
C ALA A 629 -60.69 18.69 -15.91
N LEU A 630 -59.51 18.19 -16.31
CA LEU A 630 -59.29 17.59 -17.62
C LEU A 630 -59.93 16.19 -17.66
N THR A 631 -61.04 16.06 -18.39
CA THR A 631 -61.73 14.77 -18.58
C THR A 631 -61.75 14.34 -20.04
N GLY A 632 -62.06 13.06 -20.31
CA GLY A 632 -62.26 12.53 -21.66
C GLY A 632 -61.08 12.77 -22.61
N MET A 633 -61.36 13.25 -23.84
CA MET A 633 -60.32 13.54 -24.84
C MET A 633 -59.32 14.61 -24.40
N ALA A 634 -59.72 15.57 -23.55
CA ALA A 634 -58.81 16.59 -23.02
C ALA A 634 -57.72 15.94 -22.15
N ARG A 635 -58.10 14.97 -21.30
CA ARG A 635 -57.16 14.18 -20.48
C ARG A 635 -56.25 13.31 -21.35
N GLY A 636 -56.78 12.73 -22.43
CA GLY A 636 -56.00 11.94 -23.38
C GLY A 636 -54.89 12.76 -24.06
N VAL A 637 -55.22 13.92 -24.61
CA VAL A 637 -54.24 14.83 -25.25
C VAL A 637 -53.27 15.41 -24.21
N ALA A 638 -53.73 15.71 -22.99
CA ALA A 638 -52.86 16.14 -21.89
C ALA A 638 -51.84 15.04 -21.51
N PHE A 639 -52.27 13.80 -21.33
CA PHE A 639 -51.41 12.65 -21.03
C PHE A 639 -50.36 12.43 -22.14
N GLN A 640 -50.79 12.44 -23.41
CA GLN A 640 -49.87 12.38 -24.55
C GLN A 640 -48.83 13.51 -24.51
N LEU A 641 -49.22 14.73 -24.13
CA LEU A 641 -48.31 15.89 -24.08
C LEU A 641 -47.32 15.83 -22.90
N VAL A 642 -47.72 15.23 -21.77
CA VAL A 642 -46.84 14.91 -20.64
C VAL A 642 -45.82 13.83 -21.03
N GLU A 643 -46.25 12.74 -21.68
CA GLU A 643 -45.36 11.77 -22.34
C GLU A 643 -44.49 12.41 -23.45
N GLY A 644 -44.99 13.50 -24.05
CA GLY A 644 -44.32 14.41 -24.96
C GLY A 644 -43.23 15.27 -24.33
N LEU A 645 -43.13 15.31 -22.99
CA LEU A 645 -42.36 16.31 -22.24
C LEU A 645 -42.64 17.75 -22.71
N GLY A 646 -43.91 18.02 -23.04
CA GLY A 646 -44.39 19.33 -23.50
C GLY A 646 -44.31 19.58 -25.01
N VAL A 647 -43.90 18.60 -25.82
CA VAL A 647 -43.82 18.73 -27.29
C VAL A 647 -44.30 17.45 -28.01
N LEU A 648 -45.25 17.61 -28.94
CA LEU A 648 -45.75 16.57 -29.84
C LEU A 648 -45.79 17.07 -31.28
N GLU A 649 -45.56 16.16 -32.23
CA GLU A 649 -46.02 16.39 -33.61
C GLU A 649 -47.55 16.31 -33.67
N ARG A 650 -48.20 17.17 -34.48
CA ARG A 650 -49.66 17.14 -34.63
C ARG A 650 -50.17 15.97 -35.48
N ARG A 651 -49.33 15.40 -36.36
CA ARG A 651 -49.76 14.39 -37.36
C ARG A 651 -50.27 13.08 -36.75
N PRO A 652 -49.62 12.45 -35.73
CA PRO A 652 -50.12 11.21 -35.13
C PRO A 652 -51.42 11.42 -34.34
N ILE A 653 -51.63 12.61 -33.79
CA ILE A 653 -52.72 12.97 -32.87
C ILE A 653 -53.84 13.77 -33.56
N ALA A 654 -53.86 13.78 -34.89
CA ALA A 654 -54.65 14.73 -35.68
C ALA A 654 -56.16 14.58 -35.49
N GLU A 655 -56.65 13.34 -35.36
CA GLU A 655 -58.07 13.07 -35.09
C GLU A 655 -58.42 13.36 -33.62
N ASP A 656 -57.55 13.06 -32.65
CA ASP A 656 -57.75 13.40 -31.23
C ASP A 656 -57.91 14.93 -31.06
N VAL A 657 -56.98 15.71 -31.62
CA VAL A 657 -57.00 17.18 -31.58
C VAL A 657 -58.22 17.77 -32.29
N LYS A 658 -58.74 17.08 -33.32
CA LYS A 658 -59.94 17.45 -34.08
C LYS A 658 -61.23 17.12 -33.30
N ALA A 659 -61.25 16.03 -32.54
CA ALA A 659 -62.35 15.60 -31.69
C ALA A 659 -62.49 16.42 -30.38
N LEU A 660 -61.45 17.17 -29.97
CA LEU A 660 -61.58 18.15 -28.88
C LEU A 660 -62.64 19.21 -29.22
N ASP A 661 -63.58 19.42 -28.30
CA ASP A 661 -64.50 20.56 -28.32
C ASP A 661 -63.80 21.90 -27.98
N GLN A 662 -64.57 22.99 -27.97
CA GLN A 662 -64.03 24.34 -27.76
C GLN A 662 -63.65 24.61 -26.30
N ASP A 663 -64.29 23.97 -25.32
CA ASP A 663 -64.05 24.19 -23.89
C ASP A 663 -62.81 23.43 -23.44
N ALA A 664 -62.65 22.17 -23.88
CA ALA A 664 -61.43 21.38 -23.75
C ALA A 664 -60.22 22.10 -24.38
N ARG A 665 -60.37 22.66 -25.59
CA ARG A 665 -59.32 23.49 -26.21
C ARG A 665 -59.01 24.75 -25.43
N THR A 666 -59.99 25.35 -24.76
CA THR A 666 -59.81 26.56 -23.96
C THR A 666 -59.13 26.24 -22.62
N LEU A 667 -59.46 25.12 -21.98
CA LEU A 667 -58.78 24.63 -20.78
C LEU A 667 -57.32 24.27 -21.06
N LEU A 668 -57.04 23.54 -22.15
CA LEU A 668 -55.66 23.23 -22.56
C LEU A 668 -54.85 24.50 -22.90
N ARG A 669 -55.47 25.54 -23.49
CA ARG A 669 -54.84 26.84 -23.70
C ARG A 669 -54.52 27.59 -22.41
N LYS A 670 -55.32 27.46 -21.34
CA LYS A 670 -55.02 28.04 -20.01
C LYS A 670 -53.74 27.45 -19.42
N HIS A 671 -53.48 26.16 -19.65
CA HIS A 671 -52.21 25.49 -19.34
C HIS A 671 -51.04 25.83 -20.29
N GLY A 672 -51.20 26.83 -21.16
CA GLY A 672 -50.16 27.30 -22.08
C GLY A 672 -49.92 26.42 -23.30
N VAL A 673 -50.79 25.43 -23.58
CA VAL A 673 -50.68 24.57 -24.77
C VAL A 673 -51.07 25.35 -26.03
N ARG A 674 -50.17 25.38 -27.02
CA ARG A 674 -50.43 25.89 -28.36
C ARG A 674 -50.69 24.75 -29.34
N PHE A 675 -51.71 24.93 -30.17
CA PHE A 675 -52.10 24.03 -31.24
C PHE A 675 -51.67 24.61 -32.59
N GLY A 676 -50.42 24.37 -32.98
CA GLY A 676 -49.89 24.76 -34.29
C GLY A 676 -50.43 23.91 -35.43
N GLN A 677 -50.08 24.25 -36.67
CA GLN A 677 -50.37 23.42 -37.85
C GLN A 677 -49.53 22.14 -37.84
N HIS A 678 -48.26 22.21 -37.41
CA HIS A 678 -47.31 21.10 -37.50
C HIS A 678 -47.13 20.35 -36.17
N SER A 679 -47.30 21.04 -35.04
CA SER A 679 -47.00 20.56 -33.68
C SER A 679 -48.04 21.00 -32.64
N VAL A 680 -48.09 20.29 -31.50
CA VAL A 680 -48.80 20.71 -30.28
C VAL A 680 -47.78 20.79 -29.15
N PHE A 681 -47.62 21.96 -28.52
CA PHE A 681 -46.48 22.21 -27.63
C PHE A 681 -46.73 23.34 -26.62
N MET A 682 -45.90 23.39 -25.57
CA MET A 682 -45.85 24.49 -24.60
C MET A 682 -44.65 25.42 -24.90
N PRO A 683 -44.85 26.70 -25.25
CA PRO A 683 -43.74 27.61 -25.60
C PRO A 683 -42.72 27.83 -24.49
N LEU A 684 -43.15 27.82 -23.22
CA LEU A 684 -42.26 27.99 -22.07
C LEU A 684 -41.21 26.87 -21.97
N LEU A 685 -41.55 25.67 -22.44
CA LEU A 685 -40.67 24.50 -22.42
C LEU A 685 -39.73 24.46 -23.64
N LEU A 686 -39.88 25.34 -24.63
CA LEU A 686 -38.90 25.50 -25.72
C LEU A 686 -37.70 26.37 -25.31
N LYS A 687 -37.74 27.03 -24.14
CA LYS A 687 -36.60 27.79 -23.60
C LYS A 687 -35.35 26.89 -23.41
N PRO A 688 -34.12 27.42 -23.45
CA PRO A 688 -32.90 26.61 -23.42
C PRO A 688 -32.77 25.68 -22.21
N ALA A 689 -33.02 26.16 -20.98
CA ALA A 689 -32.86 25.34 -19.78
C ALA A 689 -33.88 24.17 -19.67
N PRO A 690 -35.19 24.37 -19.90
CA PRO A 690 -36.13 23.24 -20.04
C PRO A 690 -35.77 22.29 -21.19
N THR A 691 -35.26 22.80 -22.32
CA THR A 691 -34.86 21.96 -23.47
C THR A 691 -33.65 21.07 -23.15
N ARG A 692 -32.59 21.60 -22.51
CA ARG A 692 -31.45 20.82 -22.01
C ARG A 692 -31.91 19.68 -21.11
N LEU A 693 -32.66 20.01 -20.05
CA LEU A 693 -33.12 19.00 -19.10
C LEU A 693 -34.12 18.01 -19.73
N ARG A 694 -34.94 18.43 -20.71
CA ARG A 694 -35.83 17.54 -21.46
C ARG A 694 -35.05 16.49 -22.26
N LEU A 695 -33.93 16.85 -22.87
CA LEU A 695 -33.08 15.89 -23.60
C LEU A 695 -32.46 14.87 -22.65
N VAL A 696 -31.95 15.30 -21.49
CA VAL A 696 -31.44 14.40 -20.43
C VAL A 696 -32.52 13.42 -19.96
N LEU A 697 -33.70 13.90 -19.55
CA LEU A 697 -34.79 13.05 -19.05
C LEU A 697 -35.34 12.10 -20.14
N TRP A 698 -35.40 12.55 -21.39
CA TRP A 698 -35.77 11.70 -22.52
C TRP A 698 -34.71 10.64 -22.84
N GLY A 699 -33.42 11.00 -22.83
CA GLY A 699 -32.30 10.07 -23.03
C GLY A 699 -32.29 8.96 -21.98
N LEU A 700 -32.49 9.33 -20.70
CA LEU A 700 -32.66 8.38 -19.59
C LEU A 700 -33.88 7.45 -19.81
N LYS A 701 -35.04 7.99 -20.22
CA LYS A 701 -36.24 7.16 -20.52
C LYS A 701 -35.99 6.20 -21.68
N LYS A 702 -35.23 6.62 -22.69
CA LYS A 702 -34.87 5.82 -23.87
C LYS A 702 -33.69 4.87 -23.63
N LYS A 703 -32.93 5.07 -22.54
CA LYS A 703 -31.67 4.35 -22.23
C LYS A 703 -30.65 4.45 -23.37
N LEU A 704 -30.44 5.68 -23.87
CA LEU A 704 -29.37 5.96 -24.82
C LEU A 704 -28.00 5.79 -24.14
N GLU A 705 -27.00 5.30 -24.86
CA GLU A 705 -25.63 5.18 -24.36
C GLU A 705 -24.93 6.56 -24.30
N GLU A 706 -25.25 7.44 -25.24
CA GLU A 706 -24.88 8.84 -25.27
C GLU A 706 -26.14 9.69 -25.52
N ILE A 707 -26.33 10.75 -24.74
CA ILE A 707 -27.46 11.68 -24.87
C ILE A 707 -27.04 12.81 -25.84
N PRO A 708 -27.75 13.04 -26.95
CA PRO A 708 -27.44 14.14 -27.85
C PRO A 708 -27.59 15.50 -27.15
N GLY A 709 -26.57 16.36 -27.31
CA GLY A 709 -26.51 17.68 -26.71
C GLY A 709 -27.62 18.62 -27.17
N ALA A 710 -27.84 19.70 -26.41
CA ALA A 710 -28.87 20.67 -26.75
C ALA A 710 -28.40 21.61 -27.88
N PRO A 711 -29.20 21.82 -28.95
CA PRO A 711 -28.85 22.78 -29.99
C PRO A 711 -28.58 24.18 -29.43
N PRO A 712 -27.59 24.93 -29.95
CA PRO A 712 -27.20 26.23 -29.40
C PRO A 712 -28.38 27.21 -29.27
N PRO A 713 -28.45 27.97 -28.17
CA PRO A 713 -29.57 28.87 -27.92
C PRO A 713 -29.63 30.00 -28.95
N GLY A 714 -30.83 30.49 -29.23
CA GLY A 714 -31.08 31.58 -30.19
C GLY A 714 -31.26 31.11 -31.63
N LEU A 715 -30.54 30.06 -32.07
CA LEU A 715 -30.68 29.52 -33.43
C LEU A 715 -32.14 29.16 -33.76
N VAL A 716 -32.53 29.48 -35.00
CA VAL A 716 -33.86 29.15 -35.54
C VAL A 716 -33.81 27.91 -36.42
N THR A 717 -32.74 27.75 -37.20
CA THR A 717 -32.48 26.54 -37.97
C THR A 717 -31.09 26.01 -37.69
N ILE A 718 -30.97 24.69 -37.71
CA ILE A 718 -29.72 23.93 -37.54
C ILE A 718 -29.57 22.94 -38.71
N PRO A 719 -28.35 22.50 -39.05
CA PRO A 719 -28.17 21.33 -39.91
C PRO A 719 -28.91 20.11 -39.35
N ALA A 720 -29.36 19.20 -40.22
CA ALA A 720 -30.00 17.95 -39.79
C ALA A 720 -29.08 16.75 -40.05
N GLU A 721 -28.27 16.43 -39.04
CA GLU A 721 -27.54 15.18 -38.87
C GLU A 721 -28.40 13.96 -39.22
N ALA A 722 -27.78 12.98 -39.88
CA ALA A 722 -28.46 11.83 -40.50
C ALA A 722 -28.64 10.64 -39.54
N ASP A 723 -27.78 10.59 -38.52
CA ASP A 723 -27.59 9.59 -37.48
C ASP A 723 -28.24 9.98 -36.13
N ALA A 724 -28.68 11.24 -35.99
CA ALA A 724 -29.40 11.74 -34.81
C ALA A 724 -30.58 10.82 -34.40
N PRO A 725 -30.66 10.36 -33.13
CA PRO A 725 -31.61 9.33 -32.70
C PRO A 725 -33.10 9.66 -32.94
N GLU A 726 -33.92 8.63 -33.15
CA GLU A 726 -35.33 8.79 -33.49
C GLU A 726 -36.11 9.59 -32.42
N GLY A 727 -36.64 10.75 -32.84
CA GLY A 727 -37.37 11.68 -31.99
C GLY A 727 -36.52 12.80 -31.36
N PHE A 728 -35.19 12.80 -31.55
CA PHE A 728 -34.28 13.83 -31.04
C PHE A 728 -34.77 15.24 -31.36
N TYR A 729 -34.95 15.58 -32.64
CA TYR A 729 -35.35 16.93 -33.05
C TYR A 729 -36.62 17.41 -32.33
N VAL A 730 -37.66 16.58 -32.26
CA VAL A 730 -38.94 16.93 -31.58
C VAL A 730 -38.71 17.18 -30.08
N ARG A 731 -37.80 16.44 -29.43
CA ARG A 731 -37.40 16.63 -28.03
C ARG A 731 -36.42 17.79 -27.85
N ALA A 732 -35.65 18.17 -28.86
CA ALA A 732 -34.86 19.40 -28.89
C ALA A 732 -35.73 20.66 -29.13
N GLY A 733 -37.00 20.50 -29.53
CA GLY A 733 -37.88 21.62 -29.87
C GLY A 733 -37.83 22.06 -31.34
N TYR A 734 -37.32 21.19 -32.22
CA TYR A 734 -37.15 21.39 -33.65
C TYR A 734 -37.95 20.35 -34.46
N ARG A 735 -38.17 20.62 -35.75
CA ARG A 735 -38.69 19.67 -36.72
C ARG A 735 -37.70 19.54 -37.88
N ARG A 736 -37.31 18.31 -38.23
CA ARG A 736 -36.49 18.03 -39.40
C ARG A 736 -37.28 18.32 -40.70
N ALA A 737 -36.64 19.03 -41.63
CA ALA A 737 -37.17 19.39 -42.93
C ALA A 737 -36.01 19.37 -43.95
N GLY A 738 -35.83 18.23 -44.61
CA GLY A 738 -34.71 18.02 -45.54
C GLY A 738 -33.36 17.96 -44.81
N ALA A 739 -32.38 18.70 -45.33
CA ALA A 739 -31.02 18.78 -44.79
C ALA A 739 -30.87 19.71 -43.55
N ARG A 740 -31.96 20.34 -43.09
CA ARG A 740 -31.99 21.21 -41.92
C ARG A 740 -33.14 20.84 -40.97
N ALA A 741 -33.10 21.35 -39.75
CA ALA A 741 -34.21 21.33 -38.81
C ALA A 741 -34.55 22.75 -38.38
N ILE A 742 -35.85 23.05 -38.23
CA ILE A 742 -36.38 24.37 -37.87
C ILE A 742 -37.08 24.31 -36.50
N ARG A 743 -36.85 25.33 -35.66
CA ARG A 743 -37.43 25.42 -34.32
C ARG A 743 -38.95 25.54 -34.39
N ILE A 744 -39.67 24.78 -33.56
CA ILE A 744 -41.11 24.55 -33.72
C ILE A 744 -41.93 25.85 -33.63
N ASP A 745 -41.57 26.77 -32.74
CA ASP A 745 -42.23 28.07 -32.60
C ASP A 745 -42.08 28.98 -33.83
N MET A 746 -40.97 28.87 -34.57
CA MET A 746 -40.75 29.59 -35.83
C MET A 746 -41.38 28.85 -37.02
N LEU A 747 -41.42 27.52 -37.00
CA LEU A 747 -42.14 26.73 -37.98
C LEU A 747 -43.65 27.03 -37.97
N GLU A 748 -44.29 27.17 -36.81
CA GLU A 748 -45.71 27.53 -36.79
C GLU A 748 -45.94 28.98 -37.28
N ARG A 749 -45.05 29.93 -36.98
CA ARG A 749 -45.11 31.29 -37.56
C ARG A 749 -44.96 31.27 -39.08
N LEU A 750 -44.05 30.44 -39.60
CA LEU A 750 -43.90 30.23 -41.03
C LEU A 750 -45.17 29.60 -41.63
N ALA A 751 -45.77 28.62 -40.95
CA ALA A 751 -47.02 28.01 -41.38
C ALA A 751 -48.20 28.98 -41.39
N ASP A 752 -48.25 29.94 -40.45
CA ASP A 752 -49.23 31.03 -40.45
C ASP A 752 -48.99 31.98 -41.64
N LEU A 753 -47.75 32.44 -41.90
CA LEU A 753 -47.44 33.27 -43.09
C LEU A 753 -47.74 32.55 -44.42
N LEU A 754 -47.46 31.24 -44.49
CA LEU A 754 -47.72 30.41 -45.67
C LEU A 754 -49.21 30.17 -45.92
N ARG A 755 -50.08 30.45 -44.94
CA ARG A 755 -51.52 30.25 -45.04
C ARG A 755 -52.23 31.32 -45.88
N ASP A 756 -51.65 32.52 -45.92
CA ASP A 756 -52.17 33.65 -46.68
C ASP A 756 -51.64 33.69 -48.13
N MET A 757 -50.76 32.76 -48.50
CA MET A 757 -50.20 32.60 -49.86
C MET A 757 -51.02 31.61 -50.70
N ASP A 758 -51.19 31.86 -52.00
CA ASP A 758 -51.79 30.86 -52.91
C ASP A 758 -50.80 29.77 -53.32
N ALA A 759 -50.64 28.77 -52.44
CA ALA A 759 -49.85 27.58 -52.69
C ALA A 759 -50.42 26.63 -53.79
N ARG A 760 -51.52 27.00 -54.49
CA ARG A 760 -52.07 26.24 -55.65
C ARG A 760 -51.65 26.80 -57.01
N THR A 761 -51.35 28.10 -57.09
CA THR A 761 -50.76 28.77 -58.26
C THR A 761 -49.24 28.83 -58.15
N GLY A 762 -48.73 29.06 -56.94
CA GLY A 762 -47.31 29.23 -56.64
C GLY A 762 -47.01 30.62 -56.11
N PHE A 763 -46.07 30.70 -55.15
CA PHE A 763 -45.61 31.97 -54.56
C PHE A 763 -44.09 32.00 -54.44
N GLU A 764 -43.50 33.19 -54.31
CA GLU A 764 -42.07 33.40 -54.02
C GLU A 764 -41.85 33.65 -52.52
N ALA A 765 -40.64 33.39 -52.01
CA ALA A 765 -40.32 33.64 -50.61
C ALA A 765 -40.30 35.16 -50.29
N THR A 766 -41.03 35.58 -49.25
CA THR A 766 -40.99 36.98 -48.79
C THR A 766 -39.76 37.24 -47.91
N ALA A 767 -39.36 38.51 -47.79
CA ALA A 767 -38.30 38.93 -46.88
C ALA A 767 -38.57 38.48 -45.43
N ASP A 768 -39.83 38.54 -44.98
CA ASP A 768 -40.23 38.07 -43.66
C ASP A 768 -40.00 36.56 -43.48
N MET A 769 -40.32 35.73 -44.49
CA MET A 769 -40.10 34.27 -44.43
C MET A 769 -38.62 33.91 -44.32
N LEU A 770 -37.75 34.63 -45.03
CA LEU A 770 -36.29 34.45 -44.92
C LEU A 770 -35.79 34.94 -43.56
N SER A 771 -36.30 36.08 -43.08
CA SER A 771 -35.94 36.67 -41.79
C SER A 771 -36.32 35.76 -40.61
N ILE A 772 -37.56 35.26 -40.55
CA ILE A 772 -38.01 34.38 -39.45
C ILE A 772 -37.43 32.96 -39.49
N THR A 773 -36.72 32.58 -40.56
CA THR A 773 -36.03 31.28 -40.66
C THR A 773 -34.51 31.39 -40.52
N GLY A 774 -33.93 32.57 -40.78
CA GLY A 774 -32.48 32.79 -40.76
C GLY A 774 -31.75 32.03 -41.87
N LEU A 775 -32.36 31.94 -43.06
CA LEU A 775 -31.86 31.15 -44.19
C LEU A 775 -31.56 32.02 -45.41
N THR A 776 -30.58 31.58 -46.22
CA THR A 776 -30.46 32.05 -47.61
C THR A 776 -31.62 31.50 -48.44
N LEU A 777 -31.91 32.13 -49.59
CA LEU A 777 -33.03 31.73 -50.45
C LEU A 777 -32.93 30.26 -50.92
N GLU A 778 -31.73 29.78 -51.25
CA GLU A 778 -31.50 28.38 -51.65
C GLU A 778 -31.72 27.40 -50.47
N GLN A 779 -31.25 27.76 -49.26
CA GLN A 779 -31.47 26.96 -48.05
C GLN A 779 -32.95 26.94 -47.63
N PHE A 780 -33.66 28.06 -47.82
CA PHE A 780 -35.11 28.15 -47.62
C PHE A 780 -35.85 27.26 -48.63
N ALA A 781 -35.38 27.18 -49.88
CA ALA A 781 -35.96 26.27 -50.86
C ALA A 781 -35.83 24.78 -50.44
N ASP A 782 -34.66 24.36 -49.97
CA ASP A 782 -34.47 22.99 -49.46
C ASP A 782 -35.29 22.71 -48.17
N LEU A 783 -35.44 23.71 -47.29
CA LEU A 783 -36.34 23.62 -46.13
C LEU A 783 -37.80 23.39 -46.58
N MET A 784 -38.29 24.20 -47.52
CA MET A 784 -39.66 24.12 -48.03
C MET A 784 -39.93 22.79 -48.76
N ARG A 785 -38.94 22.28 -49.51
CA ARG A 785 -38.99 20.92 -50.08
C ARG A 785 -39.08 19.87 -48.98
N GLY A 786 -38.31 20.03 -47.90
CA GLY A 786 -38.36 19.21 -46.69
C GLY A 786 -39.68 19.27 -45.92
N LEU A 787 -40.45 20.36 -46.03
CA LEU A 787 -41.80 20.50 -45.48
C LEU A 787 -42.90 19.94 -46.40
N GLY A 788 -42.57 19.56 -47.63
CA GLY A 788 -43.46 18.90 -48.59
C GLY A 788 -43.98 19.78 -49.74
N PHE A 789 -43.40 20.97 -49.94
CA PHE A 789 -43.68 21.79 -51.13
C PHE A 789 -42.85 21.34 -52.34
N VAL A 790 -43.39 21.55 -53.53
CA VAL A 790 -42.63 21.52 -54.79
C VAL A 790 -41.91 22.86 -54.94
N THR A 791 -40.66 22.80 -55.40
CA THR A 791 -39.76 23.96 -55.50
C THR A 791 -39.17 24.02 -56.90
N GLU A 792 -39.42 25.10 -57.64
CA GLU A 792 -38.85 25.31 -58.98
C GLU A 792 -37.91 26.52 -58.94
N LYS A 793 -36.70 26.40 -59.49
CA LYS A 793 -35.72 27.49 -59.60
C LYS A 793 -35.96 28.24 -60.90
N GLY A 794 -36.09 29.55 -60.82
CA GLY A 794 -36.14 30.48 -61.94
C GLY A 794 -35.03 31.52 -61.86
N GLU A 795 -34.75 32.18 -62.98
CA GLU A 795 -33.75 33.25 -63.08
C GLU A 795 -34.38 34.39 -63.88
N ARG A 796 -34.29 35.63 -63.37
CA ARG A 796 -34.84 36.83 -64.02
C ARG A 796 -33.84 37.99 -63.96
N ALA A 797 -33.90 38.90 -64.93
CA ALA A 797 -33.14 40.14 -64.85
C ALA A 797 -33.62 40.96 -63.63
N LYS A 798 -32.69 41.30 -62.73
CA LYS A 798 -32.94 42.08 -61.50
C LYS A 798 -33.46 43.48 -61.88
N PRO A 799 -34.64 43.91 -61.41
CA PRO A 799 -35.16 45.23 -61.73
C PRO A 799 -34.26 46.33 -61.12
N PRO A 800 -34.07 47.46 -61.82
CA PRO A 800 -33.18 48.53 -61.34
C PRO A 800 -33.70 49.11 -60.02
N LYS A 801 -32.79 49.24 -59.04
CA LYS A 801 -33.09 49.86 -57.74
C LYS A 801 -33.60 51.30 -57.93
N PRO A 802 -34.70 51.70 -57.29
CA PRO A 802 -35.02 53.11 -57.10
C PRO A 802 -33.86 53.80 -56.35
N ALA A 803 -33.45 54.98 -56.80
CA ALA A 803 -32.38 55.74 -56.15
C ALA A 803 -32.84 56.24 -54.77
N ALA A 804 -32.11 55.88 -53.73
CA ALA A 804 -32.22 56.52 -52.42
C ALA A 804 -31.47 57.87 -52.44
N PRO A 805 -31.99 58.94 -51.81
CA PRO A 805 -31.30 60.22 -51.74
C PRO A 805 -29.94 60.13 -51.03
N GLN A 806 -28.99 60.98 -51.44
CA GLN A 806 -27.71 61.18 -50.78
C GLN A 806 -27.74 62.43 -49.89
N THR A 807 -27.09 62.32 -48.73
CA THR A 807 -26.49 63.38 -47.90
C THR A 807 -25.47 62.64 -47.03
N GLU A 808 -24.16 62.87 -47.17
CA GLU A 808 -23.38 63.98 -46.58
C GLU A 808 -23.53 64.03 -45.05
N ALA A 809 -22.47 64.04 -44.23
CA ALA A 809 -21.02 63.83 -44.41
C ALA A 809 -20.45 63.45 -43.00
N ASP A 810 -19.16 63.31 -42.68
CA ASP A 810 -17.88 63.32 -43.42
C ASP A 810 -16.88 62.43 -42.65
N ALA A 811 -15.66 62.23 -43.16
CA ALA A 811 -14.65 61.38 -42.52
C ALA A 811 -13.49 62.16 -41.86
N SER A 812 -13.11 61.75 -40.64
CA SER A 812 -11.78 62.03 -40.07
C SER A 812 -11.32 60.86 -39.21
N SER A 813 -10.27 60.18 -39.63
CA SER A 813 -9.63 59.05 -38.93
C SER A 813 -8.36 59.49 -38.21
N GLU A 814 -8.07 58.94 -37.03
CA GLU A 814 -6.75 58.34 -36.73
C GLU A 814 -6.75 57.51 -35.43
N GLU A 815 -5.62 56.86 -35.15
CA GLU A 815 -5.44 55.53 -34.56
C GLU A 815 -5.60 55.36 -33.02
N ALA A 816 -6.08 54.16 -32.65
CA ALA A 816 -5.70 53.29 -31.52
C ALA A 816 -5.20 53.86 -30.15
N SER A 817 -5.83 53.44 -29.04
CA SER A 817 -5.33 52.31 -28.19
C SER A 817 -6.10 52.08 -26.86
N THR A 818 -6.12 50.81 -26.41
CA THR A 818 -6.23 50.24 -25.03
C THR A 818 -7.19 50.80 -23.94
N ASP A 819 -8.09 49.89 -23.53
CA ASP A 819 -8.45 49.47 -22.15
C ASP A 819 -9.38 50.25 -21.19
N ALA A 820 -10.03 49.43 -20.33
CA ALA A 820 -10.84 49.67 -19.12
C ALA A 820 -12.06 50.63 -19.25
N ASP A 821 -13.32 50.19 -19.11
CA ASP A 821 -13.98 49.45 -18.00
C ASP A 821 -14.02 50.27 -16.68
N ALA A 822 -15.15 50.51 -16.00
CA ALA A 822 -16.58 50.45 -16.33
C ALA A 822 -17.39 51.23 -15.27
N ALA A 823 -18.66 51.55 -15.54
CA ALA A 823 -19.60 52.00 -14.50
C ALA A 823 -21.04 51.56 -14.81
N GLN A 824 -21.58 50.62 -14.02
CA GLN A 824 -23.01 50.32 -14.01
C GLN A 824 -23.76 51.37 -13.18
N SER A 825 -25.04 51.61 -13.50
CA SER A 825 -25.94 52.36 -12.63
C SER A 825 -27.10 51.47 -12.19
N ALA A 826 -27.29 51.38 -10.87
CA ALA A 826 -28.45 50.80 -10.21
C ALA A 826 -29.02 51.83 -9.21
N PRO A 827 -30.36 51.93 -9.05
CA PRO A 827 -31.02 52.98 -8.26
C PRO A 827 -31.16 52.56 -6.76
N PRO A 828 -31.68 53.40 -5.84
CA PRO A 828 -30.86 53.87 -4.72
C PRO A 828 -31.25 53.26 -3.36
N ALA A 829 -30.50 53.62 -2.32
CA ALA A 829 -30.81 53.34 -0.93
C ALA A 829 -31.36 54.59 -0.21
N GLU A 830 -31.99 54.38 0.95
CA GLU A 830 -32.18 55.39 1.99
C GLU A 830 -31.34 54.98 3.22
N ASP A 831 -30.52 55.91 3.71
CA ASP A 831 -30.24 56.31 5.10
C ASP A 831 -30.28 55.27 6.27
N ALA A 832 -29.36 55.32 7.25
CA ALA A 832 -28.18 56.16 7.43
C ALA A 832 -27.25 55.65 8.57
N ASP A 833 -26.11 56.33 8.70
CA ASP A 833 -25.19 56.42 9.85
C ASP A 833 -24.22 55.28 10.18
N ALA A 834 -23.13 55.70 10.85
CA ALA A 834 -21.82 55.05 10.94
C ALA A 834 -21.28 55.19 12.40
N PRO A 835 -19.96 55.21 12.75
CA PRO A 835 -18.73 54.95 11.99
C PRO A 835 -17.61 54.12 12.68
N ALA A 836 -16.56 53.79 11.91
CA ALA A 836 -15.15 53.58 12.33
C ALA A 836 -14.83 52.36 13.26
N ALA A 837 -13.61 51.78 13.30
CA ALA A 837 -12.33 51.88 12.56
C ALA A 837 -11.42 50.69 13.00
N ASP A 838 -10.29 50.29 12.39
CA ASP A 838 -9.69 50.44 11.06
C ASP A 838 -8.42 49.52 10.98
N ALA A 839 -7.93 49.19 9.76
CA ALA A 839 -6.58 48.74 9.39
C ALA A 839 -5.91 47.48 10.05
N ALA A 840 -4.94 46.78 9.44
CA ALA A 840 -4.53 46.53 8.03
C ALA A 840 -3.45 45.41 7.98
N ALA A 841 -3.19 44.77 6.82
CA ALA A 841 -2.05 43.87 6.60
C ALA A 841 -1.64 43.74 5.10
N PRO A 842 -0.32 43.65 4.75
CA PRO A 842 0.19 43.49 3.36
C PRO A 842 0.70 42.06 2.99
N PRO A 843 1.03 41.77 1.70
CA PRO A 843 1.29 40.42 1.14
C PRO A 843 2.80 40.08 0.94
N PRO A 844 3.21 38.98 0.23
CA PRO A 844 3.45 39.06 -1.24
C PRO A 844 3.39 37.73 -2.08
N GLU A 845 3.65 37.89 -3.40
CA GLU A 845 4.33 36.97 -4.37
C GLU A 845 3.63 35.79 -5.12
N ALA A 846 4.21 35.45 -6.31
CA ALA A 846 3.74 34.53 -7.37
C ALA A 846 4.93 33.72 -7.95
N GLU A 847 4.76 32.60 -8.70
CA GLU A 847 4.55 32.45 -10.17
C GLU A 847 4.76 30.94 -10.54
N PRO A 848 4.75 30.45 -11.81
CA PRO A 848 3.76 30.58 -12.90
C PRO A 848 3.45 29.21 -13.58
N GLN A 849 2.51 29.13 -14.55
CA GLN A 849 2.67 28.17 -15.67
C GLN A 849 1.84 28.42 -16.96
N THR A 850 2.43 27.94 -18.06
CA THR A 850 2.09 28.01 -19.48
C THR A 850 0.72 27.47 -19.93
N SER A 851 0.21 27.99 -21.06
CA SER A 851 -0.78 27.35 -21.94
C SER A 851 -0.28 27.33 -23.41
N ALA A 852 -0.80 26.42 -24.24
CA ALA A 852 -0.35 26.21 -25.61
C ALA A 852 -1.49 26.32 -26.65
N SER A 853 -1.16 26.77 -27.86
CA SER A 853 -2.09 26.92 -28.99
C SER A 853 -2.49 25.58 -29.63
N PRO A 854 -3.56 25.59 -30.45
CA PRO A 854 -3.49 24.85 -31.72
C PRO A 854 -4.13 25.55 -32.95
N ALA A 855 -3.47 25.31 -34.09
CA ALA A 855 -4.00 25.16 -35.45
C ALA A 855 -4.57 26.37 -36.24
N ASP A 856 -4.03 26.52 -37.47
CA ASP A 856 -4.51 27.38 -38.55
C ASP A 856 -5.86 26.97 -39.16
N ALA A 857 -6.56 27.99 -39.67
CA ALA A 857 -7.23 27.91 -40.98
C ALA A 857 -7.10 29.28 -41.69
N PRO A 858 -6.69 29.36 -42.96
CA PRO A 858 -6.25 30.62 -43.57
C PRO A 858 -7.40 31.50 -44.05
N ALA A 859 -7.40 32.77 -43.65
CA ALA A 859 -8.18 33.84 -44.28
C ALA A 859 -7.36 34.50 -45.39
N ALA A 860 -7.99 34.78 -46.55
CA ALA A 860 -7.31 35.36 -47.72
C ALA A 860 -7.88 36.73 -48.09
N GLN A 861 -7.02 37.75 -48.11
CA GLN A 861 -7.19 39.09 -48.69
C GLN A 861 -5.83 39.82 -48.65
N PRO A 862 -5.58 40.88 -49.43
CA PRO A 862 -6.14 41.20 -50.75
C PRO A 862 -5.03 41.52 -51.80
N ASP A 863 -5.23 41.18 -53.07
CA ASP A 863 -4.37 41.65 -54.16
C ASP A 863 -4.82 43.02 -54.70
N ALA A 864 -3.85 43.86 -55.09
CA ALA A 864 -4.10 45.26 -55.49
C ALA A 864 -3.62 45.59 -56.91
N LYS A 865 -4.57 46.03 -57.75
CA LYS A 865 -4.40 46.81 -59.00
C LYS A 865 -3.41 46.30 -60.06
N ASN A 866 -3.96 45.86 -61.21
CA ASN A 866 -3.92 46.64 -62.46
C ASN A 866 -4.65 45.89 -63.60
N GLY A 867 -5.25 46.62 -64.56
CA GLY A 867 -5.78 46.05 -65.81
C GLY A 867 -7.20 46.50 -66.17
N GLU A 868 -7.28 47.57 -66.97
CA GLU A 868 -8.28 47.98 -67.99
C GLU A 868 -9.79 47.67 -67.84
N PRO A 869 -10.69 48.61 -68.23
CA PRO A 869 -12.14 48.40 -68.18
C PRO A 869 -12.67 47.62 -69.41
N GLN A 870 -13.30 46.47 -69.18
CA GLN A 870 -14.25 45.89 -70.13
C GLN A 870 -15.69 46.06 -69.61
N ALA A 871 -16.53 46.74 -70.39
CA ALA A 871 -17.94 46.86 -70.10
C ALA A 871 -18.69 45.59 -70.52
N SER A 872 -19.00 44.72 -69.56
CA SER A 872 -19.94 43.62 -69.73
C SER A 872 -21.32 44.03 -69.20
N ASP A 873 -22.11 44.69 -70.05
CA ASP A 873 -23.49 45.10 -69.77
C ASP A 873 -24.43 43.87 -69.80
N GLN A 874 -24.26 42.98 -68.82
CA GLN A 874 -25.13 41.85 -68.55
C GLN A 874 -26.00 42.18 -67.33
N PRO A 875 -27.33 42.02 -67.39
CA PRO A 875 -28.17 42.24 -66.23
C PRO A 875 -27.80 41.25 -65.12
N GLU A 876 -27.64 41.74 -63.89
CA GLU A 876 -27.56 40.84 -62.72
C GLU A 876 -28.80 39.94 -62.73
N MET A 877 -28.61 38.63 -62.87
CA MET A 877 -29.71 37.66 -62.85
C MET A 877 -30.07 37.34 -61.40
N GLU A 878 -31.26 37.76 -60.98
CA GLU A 878 -31.85 37.36 -59.71
C GLU A 878 -32.37 35.91 -59.83
N VAL A 879 -31.74 35.01 -59.08
CA VAL A 879 -32.27 33.66 -58.84
C VAL A 879 -33.49 33.79 -57.91
N PHE A 880 -34.62 33.24 -58.33
CA PHE A 880 -35.83 33.13 -57.51
C PHE A 880 -36.31 31.68 -57.44
N TYR A 881 -37.16 31.38 -56.46
CA TYR A 881 -37.77 30.06 -56.28
C TYR A 881 -39.28 30.21 -56.11
N THR A 882 -40.04 29.40 -56.83
CA THR A 882 -41.50 29.30 -56.68
C THR A 882 -41.87 28.06 -55.88
N PHE A 883 -42.88 28.22 -55.02
CA PHE A 883 -43.31 27.23 -54.03
C PHE A 883 -44.77 26.84 -54.25
N SER A 884 -45.06 25.56 -54.46
CA SER A 884 -46.43 25.08 -54.66
C SER A 884 -46.71 23.73 -54.00
N ILE A 885 -47.99 23.40 -53.79
CA ILE A 885 -48.42 22.10 -53.29
C ILE A 885 -48.80 21.19 -54.48
N ALA A 886 -48.18 20.02 -54.56
CA ALA A 886 -48.36 19.07 -55.66
C ALA A 886 -49.85 18.72 -55.91
N ARG A 887 -50.33 19.00 -57.13
CA ARG A 887 -51.70 18.67 -57.54
C ARG A 887 -51.93 17.16 -57.54
N ARG A 888 -52.77 16.68 -56.62
CA ARG A 888 -53.28 15.31 -56.65
C ARG A 888 -54.23 15.16 -57.84
N PRO A 889 -54.00 14.25 -58.80
CA PRO A 889 -54.83 14.15 -60.01
C PRO A 889 -56.27 13.71 -59.68
N PRO A 890 -57.27 14.16 -60.47
CA PRO A 890 -58.68 13.83 -60.24
C PRO A 890 -58.98 12.34 -60.46
N ARG A 891 -60.08 11.87 -59.86
CA ARG A 891 -60.34 10.44 -59.65
C ARG A 891 -61.45 9.88 -60.57
N GLY A 892 -61.05 9.31 -61.71
CA GLY A 892 -61.92 8.51 -62.58
C GLY A 892 -61.56 8.65 -64.07
N ALA A 893 -61.74 7.65 -64.93
CA ALA A 893 -62.08 6.24 -64.70
C ALA A 893 -61.66 5.38 -65.93
N ARG A 894 -61.58 4.05 -65.76
CA ARG A 894 -61.70 2.94 -66.76
C ARG A 894 -61.43 3.27 -68.25
N THR A 895 -60.58 2.57 -69.00
CA THR A 895 -60.06 1.17 -68.90
C THR A 895 -58.79 1.04 -69.81
N HIS A 896 -58.16 -0.09 -70.20
CA HIS A 896 -58.55 -1.51 -70.18
C HIS A 896 -57.36 -2.49 -69.92
N ALA A 897 -57.14 -3.48 -70.81
CA ALA A 897 -56.07 -4.50 -70.84
C ALA A 897 -55.49 -4.55 -72.27
N LYS A 898 -54.38 -5.21 -72.64
CA LYS A 898 -53.55 -6.32 -72.08
C LYS A 898 -52.05 -5.97 -72.34
N GLY A 899 -51.02 -6.67 -71.85
CA GLY A 899 -50.93 -7.88 -71.03
C GLY A 899 -49.99 -8.95 -71.63
N ARG A 900 -48.69 -8.88 -71.30
CA ARG A 900 -47.62 -9.92 -71.40
C ARG A 900 -46.41 -9.36 -70.63
N GLU A 901 -45.82 -9.90 -69.55
CA GLU A 901 -45.76 -11.21 -68.88
C GLU A 901 -44.46 -12.02 -69.14
N ASN A 902 -43.55 -11.96 -68.16
CA ASN A 902 -42.57 -12.96 -67.68
C ASN A 902 -41.73 -12.27 -66.57
N GLN A 903 -41.20 -12.83 -65.47
CA GLN A 903 -41.28 -14.06 -64.61
C GLN A 903 -40.62 -13.65 -63.26
N LYS A 904 -40.63 -14.29 -62.07
CA LYS A 904 -41.23 -15.45 -61.35
C LYS A 904 -40.85 -15.22 -59.85
N ARG A 905 -41.49 -15.72 -58.79
CA ARG A 905 -42.88 -16.12 -58.44
C ARG A 905 -42.95 -16.22 -56.89
N ARG A 906 -44.14 -16.16 -56.29
CA ARG A 906 -44.37 -16.28 -54.82
C ARG A 906 -44.36 -17.74 -54.31
N PRO A 907 -44.34 -17.95 -52.97
CA PRO A 907 -45.48 -18.61 -52.29
C PRO A 907 -46.13 -17.75 -51.15
N PRO A 908 -47.28 -18.17 -50.53
CA PRO A 908 -48.28 -17.22 -50.02
C PRO A 908 -48.76 -17.41 -48.54
N LYS A 909 -49.74 -16.59 -48.12
CA LYS A 909 -50.60 -16.78 -46.92
C LYS A 909 -51.82 -17.69 -47.19
N ALA A 910 -52.26 -18.46 -46.19
CA ALA A 910 -53.64 -18.91 -45.95
C ALA A 910 -53.78 -19.48 -44.50
N GLY A 911 -54.99 -19.84 -44.04
CA GLY A 911 -55.20 -20.49 -42.73
C GLY A 911 -56.64 -20.95 -42.45
N LYS A 912 -56.87 -21.46 -41.22
CA LYS A 912 -58.11 -22.05 -40.62
C LYS A 912 -58.47 -23.53 -40.94
N GLY A 913 -58.14 -24.41 -39.97
CA GLY A 913 -58.92 -25.60 -39.57
C GLY A 913 -58.87 -26.86 -40.47
N PRO A 914 -59.40 -28.02 -40.01
CA PRO A 914 -60.07 -28.29 -38.72
C PRO A 914 -59.48 -29.49 -37.89
N GLY A 915 -59.98 -29.66 -36.66
CA GLY A 915 -60.34 -30.94 -36.01
C GLY A 915 -59.37 -32.14 -35.88
N GLY A 916 -58.91 -32.39 -34.64
CA GLY A 916 -59.38 -33.56 -33.85
C GLY A 916 -58.58 -34.87 -33.79
N SER A 917 -58.30 -35.32 -32.55
CA SER A 917 -58.00 -36.72 -32.12
C SER A 917 -56.67 -37.38 -32.60
N ALA A 918 -56.07 -38.37 -31.91
CA ALA A 918 -56.11 -38.79 -30.49
C ALA A 918 -54.91 -39.72 -30.15
N GLY A 919 -54.62 -39.93 -28.85
CA GLY A 919 -53.60 -40.84 -28.31
C GLY A 919 -52.65 -40.10 -27.34
N ALA A 920 -52.67 -40.24 -26.00
CA ALA A 920 -52.81 -41.40 -25.10
C ALA A 920 -51.61 -42.37 -25.18
N SER A 921 -50.95 -42.79 -24.08
CA SER A 921 -51.03 -42.40 -22.65
C SER A 921 -49.76 -42.87 -21.89
N HIS A 922 -49.73 -42.70 -20.56
CA HIS A 922 -49.06 -43.50 -19.48
C HIS A 922 -47.89 -44.49 -19.79
N ASN A 923 -46.90 -44.75 -18.92
CA ASN A 923 -46.77 -44.47 -17.47
C ASN A 923 -45.31 -44.52 -16.92
N ARG A 924 -45.19 -44.06 -15.67
CA ARG A 924 -44.21 -44.33 -14.57
C ARG A 924 -43.14 -45.44 -14.68
N ASN A 925 -42.02 -45.15 -13.99
CA ASN A 925 -41.06 -46.05 -13.29
C ASN A 925 -40.19 -46.97 -14.18
N SER A 926 -38.93 -47.29 -13.85
CA SER A 926 -38.31 -47.44 -12.51
C SER A 926 -36.80 -47.12 -12.45
N ALA A 927 -36.26 -47.04 -11.22
CA ALA A 927 -34.83 -47.24 -10.91
C ALA A 927 -34.48 -48.77 -10.89
N PRO A 928 -33.25 -49.24 -10.59
CA PRO A 928 -32.01 -48.54 -10.19
C PRO A 928 -30.73 -49.04 -10.93
N GLY A 929 -29.53 -48.67 -10.42
CA GLY A 929 -28.34 -49.52 -10.56
C GLY A 929 -27.10 -48.83 -11.14
N GLY A 930 -25.99 -48.84 -10.39
CA GLY A 930 -24.70 -48.28 -10.80
C GLY A 930 -23.89 -49.12 -11.82
N GLY A 931 -22.65 -48.70 -12.07
CA GLY A 931 -21.70 -49.42 -12.93
C GLY A 931 -20.83 -48.47 -13.75
N ALA A 932 -19.53 -48.40 -13.45
CA ALA A 932 -18.59 -47.53 -14.15
C ALA A 932 -18.29 -48.00 -15.59
N LYS A 933 -17.95 -47.06 -16.47
CA LYS A 933 -17.13 -47.31 -17.67
C LYS A 933 -16.36 -46.05 -18.07
N ALA A 934 -15.11 -46.24 -18.50
CA ALA A 934 -14.18 -45.16 -18.84
C ALA A 934 -14.49 -44.50 -20.20
N ARG A 935 -13.91 -43.33 -20.44
CA ARG A 935 -13.80 -42.70 -21.77
C ARG A 935 -12.36 -42.26 -22.02
N HIS A 936 -11.95 -42.34 -23.29
CA HIS A 936 -10.59 -41.99 -23.74
C HIS A 936 -10.30 -40.50 -23.59
N GLU A 937 -9.03 -40.20 -23.28
CA GLU A 937 -8.43 -38.90 -23.52
C GLU A 937 -8.25 -38.67 -25.03
N LYS A 938 -8.25 -37.39 -25.45
CA LYS A 938 -7.77 -36.97 -26.77
C LYS A 938 -6.31 -36.53 -26.66
N ALA A 939 -5.50 -36.84 -27.67
CA ALA A 939 -4.14 -36.32 -27.77
C ALA A 939 -4.12 -34.78 -27.92
N PRO A 940 -3.13 -34.08 -27.33
CA PRO A 940 -2.96 -32.64 -27.47
C PRO A 940 -2.27 -32.23 -28.78
N ASP A 941 -2.34 -30.94 -29.06
CA ASP A 941 -1.90 -30.25 -30.27
C ASP A 941 -0.37 -30.28 -30.49
N PRO A 942 0.15 -30.61 -31.70
CA PRO A 942 1.59 -30.66 -31.96
C PRO A 942 2.31 -29.31 -31.92
N ASP A 943 1.64 -28.19 -32.20
CA ASP A 943 2.29 -26.87 -32.32
C ASP A 943 2.39 -26.10 -30.97
N SER A 944 2.33 -26.82 -29.85
CA SER A 944 2.54 -26.23 -28.52
C SER A 944 4.02 -25.89 -28.27
N PRO A 945 4.37 -24.65 -27.86
CA PRO A 945 5.77 -24.23 -27.65
C PRO A 945 6.50 -24.97 -26.51
N PHE A 946 5.78 -25.80 -25.73
CA PHE A 946 6.39 -26.67 -24.71
C PHE A 946 6.97 -27.99 -25.27
N ALA A 947 6.68 -28.36 -26.52
CA ALA A 947 7.20 -29.59 -27.12
C ALA A 947 8.71 -29.54 -27.41
N ILE A 948 9.23 -28.36 -27.80
CA ILE A 948 10.61 -28.19 -28.31
C ILE A 948 11.67 -28.39 -27.21
N LEU A 949 11.35 -28.07 -25.95
CA LEU A 949 12.29 -28.16 -24.82
C LEU A 949 12.64 -29.61 -24.39
N LYS A 950 11.98 -30.63 -24.94
CA LYS A 950 12.19 -32.04 -24.52
C LYS A 950 13.30 -32.77 -25.30
N ASN A 951 13.79 -32.21 -26.41
CA ASN A 951 14.79 -32.84 -27.29
C ASN A 951 16.22 -32.30 -27.09
N LEU A 952 16.52 -31.67 -25.95
CA LEU A 952 17.80 -30.99 -25.69
C LEU A 952 18.60 -31.53 -24.48
N LYS A 953 18.30 -32.78 -24.05
CA LYS A 953 19.17 -33.56 -23.15
C LYS A 953 19.18 -35.05 -23.52
N SER A 954 20.20 -35.44 -24.27
CA SER A 954 20.68 -36.80 -24.49
C SER A 954 22.21 -36.79 -24.36
#